data_AF-A0A8V0ZZD8-F1
#
_entry.id   AF-A0A8V0ZZD8-F1
#
_cell.length_a   1.000
_cell.length_b   1.000
_cell.length_c   1.000
_cell.angle_alpha   90.00
_cell.angle_beta   90.00
_cell.angle_gamma   90.00
#
_symmetry.space_group_name_H-M   'P 1'
#
loop_
_entity.id
_entity.type
_entity.pdbx_description
1 polymer ?
#
loop_
_entity_poly.entity_id
_entity_poly.type
_entity_poly.pdbx_seq_one_letter_code
_entity_poly.pdbx_strand_id
1 'polypeptide(L)'
;MARVSLLSALEHPEGARGGGALFCSQSSGGAFSVLYGQNHFHDSSFLLFVEKREKRENCIVGKRPYPKMELPGLAFAVWMFICFRVSVDGYPNGKVREACASMVPCHGSSPKLSPEHVITVNRTEFKPGESVEVQLSGPDFEGFFIQARDADDLDSPAVGSFVLVDRRHSQLLTCGRTMNSAVSHTSKAKKKVVKVYWIAPGVAPKRVRFLATVVKKYKTFWVKIPGPDVSQPNAPFSTTPLYTTSEAVSTSHSVSYLTKPFNASGCGNTKFCLRNPSNCDPESASCFFLSFRQEKRSVVIEMSGASEGYLAFALSYDQWMGDDDAYLCINKDHHVSVSTAYLKGRSPPVLDSKNALEDVSWRLADGVLQCSFRRNISLPTYKGRFNMNVSYYIFLADGEASEGGPIYKHHRQPLITNGMYNVTGIPQDIGGSRSPRLIKAHGALMFVAWISTVSIGVVVARFFKPVWSHSFLFGKEIWFQVHRMLMLTTIMLTSFSFVLPFIYRGGWSKQAGFHPYLGCTVMALTIFQPLMAGFRPSPHAPRRQLFNWFHWSIGTTARILAVVTMFLGMDLPALDLPDPWDTYTMIGFVAWHVGTDALLEIHSYYLIRKVELIEDDRVQILQSLTSAEAEGNLFKQIVLTIYICGNIIFLVAFLAAINQV
;
A
#
# COMPACT_ATOMS: atom_id res chain seq x y z
N MET A 1 2.26 40.21 -19.70
CA MET A 1 3.57 40.91 -19.69
C MET A 1 4.70 39.87 -19.58
N ALA A 2 5.88 40.21 -20.09
CA ALA A 2 7.18 39.53 -19.88
C ALA A 2 7.19 38.01 -19.65
N ARG A 3 7.41 37.23 -20.72
CA ARG A 3 8.25 36.02 -20.64
C ARG A 3 9.67 36.42 -21.07
N VAL A 4 10.68 35.84 -20.44
CA VAL A 4 12.06 35.87 -20.95
C VAL A 4 12.42 34.45 -21.40
N SER A 5 12.96 34.34 -22.61
CA SER A 5 13.54 33.13 -23.16
C SER A 5 14.91 33.48 -23.70
N LEU A 6 15.89 32.57 -23.60
CA LEU A 6 17.15 32.70 -24.30
C LEU A 6 17.44 31.43 -25.12
N LEU A 7 17.94 31.67 -26.33
CA LEU A 7 18.48 30.72 -27.29
C LEU A 7 19.93 30.34 -26.91
N SER A 8 20.66 29.45 -27.59
CA SER A 8 20.37 28.24 -28.40
C SER A 8 21.71 27.76 -28.98
N ALA A 9 21.88 26.45 -29.15
CA ALA A 9 22.83 25.77 -30.06
C ALA A 9 24.35 26.11 -30.05
N LEU A 10 25.17 25.09 -30.25
CA LEU A 10 26.29 25.10 -31.21
C LEU A 10 26.63 23.65 -31.63
N GLU A 11 27.38 23.49 -32.71
CA GLU A 11 27.37 22.28 -33.54
C GLU A 11 28.66 21.43 -33.47
N HIS A 12 28.61 20.22 -34.04
CA HIS A 12 29.77 19.39 -34.36
C HIS A 12 30.58 19.95 -35.54
N PRO A 13 31.85 19.52 -35.69
CA PRO A 13 32.16 18.75 -36.91
C PRO A 13 33.04 17.49 -36.70
N GLU A 14 33.43 16.90 -37.83
CA GLU A 14 34.08 15.60 -38.12
C GLU A 14 35.59 15.54 -37.78
N GLY A 15 36.33 14.41 -37.86
CA GLY A 15 35.96 13.00 -38.06
C GLY A 15 37.07 12.11 -38.70
N ALA A 16 37.11 10.80 -38.33
CA ALA A 16 37.88 9.68 -38.95
C ALA A 16 39.45 9.76 -38.91
N ARG A 17 40.29 8.73 -39.08
CA ARG A 17 40.26 7.25 -39.34
C ARG A 17 41.38 6.58 -38.46
N GLY A 18 41.52 5.26 -38.25
CA GLY A 18 40.75 4.05 -38.59
C GLY A 18 41.62 2.75 -38.52
N GLY A 19 41.00 1.57 -38.32
CA GLY A 19 41.62 0.22 -38.37
C GLY A 19 42.22 -0.31 -37.03
N GLY A 20 42.15 -1.60 -36.69
CA GLY A 20 41.44 -2.74 -37.31
C GLY A 20 41.56 -4.09 -36.56
N ALA A 21 40.67 -5.04 -36.89
CA ALA A 21 40.73 -6.53 -36.92
C ALA A 21 41.88 -7.35 -36.25
N LEU A 22 41.72 -8.63 -35.82
CA LEU A 22 40.58 -9.51 -35.44
C LEU A 22 41.12 -10.92 -34.99
N PHE A 23 40.45 -11.65 -34.07
CA PHE A 23 40.70 -13.07 -33.67
C PHE A 23 42.11 -13.41 -33.08
N CYS A 24 42.45 -14.56 -32.47
CA CYS A 24 41.85 -15.88 -32.17
C CYS A 24 42.56 -16.47 -30.90
N SER A 25 42.48 -17.76 -30.51
CA SER A 25 41.36 -18.52 -29.89
C SER A 25 41.92 -19.84 -29.27
N GLN A 26 41.09 -20.66 -28.59
CA GLN A 26 41.38 -22.02 -28.04
C GLN A 26 42.44 -22.14 -26.91
N SER A 27 42.52 -23.22 -26.10
CA SER A 27 41.49 -24.16 -25.57
C SER A 27 42.08 -25.03 -24.42
N SER A 28 41.31 -26.00 -23.90
CA SER A 28 41.63 -27.00 -22.86
C SER A 28 41.78 -26.47 -21.42
N GLY A 29 41.45 -27.23 -20.36
CA GLY A 29 40.72 -28.51 -20.33
C GLY A 29 41.35 -29.57 -19.42
N GLY A 30 40.86 -29.71 -18.18
CA GLY A 30 41.30 -30.75 -17.25
C GLY A 30 40.48 -30.72 -15.96
N ALA A 31 40.10 -31.89 -15.45
CA ALA A 31 39.31 -32.08 -14.23
C ALA A 31 39.83 -33.30 -13.44
N PHE A 32 39.03 -33.80 -12.50
CA PHE A 32 39.32 -34.78 -11.44
C PHE A 32 40.02 -34.21 -10.19
N SER A 33 39.87 -34.75 -8.98
CA SER A 33 38.75 -35.36 -8.23
C SER A 33 39.34 -36.22 -7.09
N VAL A 34 38.91 -35.92 -5.86
CA VAL A 34 38.69 -36.84 -4.71
C VAL A 34 39.51 -38.14 -4.63
N LEU A 35 40.33 -38.32 -3.57
CA LEU A 35 40.06 -39.34 -2.53
C LEU A 35 41.05 -39.36 -1.34
N TYR A 36 40.67 -40.15 -0.33
CA TYR A 36 41.31 -40.40 0.97
C TYR A 36 42.78 -40.88 0.91
N GLY A 37 43.54 -40.55 1.95
CA GLY A 37 44.78 -41.21 2.36
C GLY A 37 44.92 -41.16 3.89
N GLN A 38 45.35 -42.25 4.53
CA GLN A 38 45.29 -42.45 5.98
C GLN A 38 46.64 -42.96 6.51
N ASN A 39 46.94 -42.75 7.81
CA ASN A 39 48.01 -43.43 8.60
C ASN A 39 49.47 -43.07 8.20
N HIS A 40 50.52 -43.23 9.04
CA HIS A 40 50.66 -43.18 10.52
C HIS A 40 52.15 -42.98 10.93
N PHE A 41 52.38 -42.38 12.11
CA PHE A 41 53.48 -42.65 13.08
C PHE A 41 54.99 -42.39 12.79
N HIS A 42 55.69 -42.01 13.89
CA HIS A 42 57.08 -42.31 14.30
C HIS A 42 58.27 -41.78 13.44
N ASP A 43 59.42 -41.36 14.01
CA ASP A 43 59.78 -40.90 15.38
C ASP A 43 61.15 -40.17 15.35
N SER A 44 61.49 -39.42 16.41
CA SER A 44 62.87 -39.12 16.85
C SER A 44 63.78 -38.23 15.97
N SER A 45 64.84 -37.56 16.48
CA SER A 45 65.35 -37.49 17.86
C SER A 45 66.09 -36.18 18.20
N PHE A 46 66.18 -35.90 19.50
CA PHE A 46 67.17 -35.12 20.27
C PHE A 46 68.24 -34.24 19.58
N LEU A 47 68.38 -33.00 20.10
CA LEU A 47 69.61 -32.58 20.81
C LEU A 47 69.35 -31.41 21.78
N LEU A 48 70.10 -31.36 22.88
CA LEU A 48 70.04 -30.32 23.93
C LEU A 48 71.31 -29.47 23.93
N PHE A 49 71.16 -28.20 24.34
CA PHE A 49 72.17 -27.50 25.13
C PHE A 49 71.48 -26.69 26.24
N VAL A 50 72.17 -26.48 27.36
CA VAL A 50 71.60 -25.92 28.60
C VAL A 50 72.59 -24.94 29.23
N GLU A 51 72.11 -23.78 29.65
CA GLU A 51 72.76 -23.01 30.72
C GLU A 51 71.71 -22.41 31.69
N LYS A 52 72.15 -22.08 32.91
CA LYS A 52 71.35 -21.62 34.06
C LYS A 52 71.56 -20.08 34.25
N ARG A 53 70.86 -19.33 35.11
CA ARG A 53 70.12 -19.67 36.34
C ARG A 53 69.11 -18.55 36.74
N GLU A 54 68.19 -18.88 37.67
CA GLU A 54 67.45 -18.06 38.67
C GLU A 54 67.52 -16.51 38.59
N LYS A 55 66.45 -15.71 38.83
CA LYS A 55 65.14 -15.90 39.52
C LYS A 55 64.19 -14.72 39.11
N ARG A 56 62.90 -14.58 39.47
CA ARG A 56 61.98 -15.20 40.46
C ARG A 56 60.57 -15.44 39.86
N GLU A 57 59.68 -15.96 40.71
CA GLU A 57 58.21 -15.77 40.72
C GLU A 57 57.72 -14.34 40.37
N ASN A 58 56.48 -14.09 39.91
CA ASN A 58 55.32 -14.99 39.72
C ASN A 58 54.39 -14.45 38.60
N CYS A 59 53.86 -15.32 37.72
CA CYS A 59 52.79 -14.93 36.78
C CYS A 59 51.97 -16.16 36.32
N ILE A 60 50.64 -16.07 36.35
CA ILE A 60 49.72 -17.18 36.07
C ILE A 60 49.21 -17.10 34.63
N VAL A 61 49.32 -18.19 33.86
CA VAL A 61 48.76 -18.29 32.49
C VAL A 61 47.94 -19.56 32.28
N GLY A 62 46.62 -19.42 32.44
CA GLY A 62 45.63 -19.77 31.42
C GLY A 62 45.37 -21.23 31.03
N LYS A 63 44.08 -21.63 31.16
CA LYS A 63 43.37 -22.37 30.10
C LYS A 63 41.96 -21.77 29.91
N ARG A 64 41.37 -22.03 28.74
CA ARG A 64 40.23 -21.27 28.18
C ARG A 64 38.89 -21.59 28.86
N PRO A 65 37.87 -20.75 28.64
CA PRO A 65 36.74 -21.25 27.83
C PRO A 65 36.42 -20.40 26.59
N TYR A 66 35.49 -20.89 25.78
CA TYR A 66 35.04 -20.32 24.51
C TYR A 66 34.28 -18.98 24.69
N PRO A 67 34.31 -18.08 23.69
CA PRO A 67 33.42 -16.92 23.69
C PRO A 67 31.96 -17.36 23.49
N LYS A 68 31.10 -17.05 24.46
CA LYS A 68 29.65 -17.13 24.27
C LYS A 68 29.23 -16.05 23.27
N MET A 69 28.63 -16.44 22.16
CA MET A 69 27.91 -15.51 21.28
C MET A 69 26.56 -15.21 21.93
N GLU A 70 26.31 -13.96 22.33
CA GLU A 70 25.15 -13.65 23.18
C GLU A 70 23.81 -13.76 22.44
N LEU A 71 22.82 -14.30 23.17
CA LEU A 71 21.49 -14.67 22.68
C LEU A 71 20.73 -13.56 21.90
N PRO A 72 20.83 -12.25 22.23
CA PRO A 72 20.15 -11.20 21.48
C PRO A 72 20.55 -11.11 20.00
N GLY A 73 21.82 -11.44 19.67
CA GLY A 73 22.32 -11.34 18.30
C GLY A 73 21.68 -12.36 17.36
N LEU A 74 21.39 -13.57 17.86
CA LEU A 74 20.76 -14.62 17.07
C LEU A 74 19.29 -14.30 16.77
N ALA A 75 18.55 -13.80 17.76
CA ALA A 75 17.16 -13.36 17.59
C ALA A 75 17.05 -12.21 16.57
N PHE A 76 17.97 -11.25 16.62
CA PHE A 76 18.04 -10.14 15.66
C PHE A 76 18.32 -10.62 14.23
N ALA A 77 19.25 -11.58 14.06
CA ALA A 77 19.59 -12.15 12.76
C ALA A 77 18.44 -13.00 12.16
N VAL A 78 17.71 -13.76 12.99
CA VAL A 78 16.54 -14.52 12.55
C VAL A 78 15.39 -13.60 12.15
N TRP A 79 15.10 -12.57 12.96
CA TRP A 79 14.10 -11.55 12.60
C TRP A 79 14.43 -10.86 11.28
N MET A 80 15.70 -10.48 11.09
CA MET A 80 16.21 -9.90 9.84
C MET A 80 15.93 -10.76 8.60
N PHE A 81 16.14 -12.08 8.69
CA PHE A 81 16.01 -12.97 7.53
C PHE A 81 14.56 -13.10 7.01
N ILE A 82 13.57 -12.77 7.85
CA ILE A 82 12.14 -12.84 7.51
C ILE A 82 11.74 -11.64 6.62
N CYS A 83 12.31 -10.46 6.85
CA CYS A 83 11.89 -9.21 6.20
C CYS A 83 12.27 -9.08 4.71
N PHE A 84 13.25 -9.84 4.22
CA PHE A 84 13.82 -9.66 2.86
C PHE A 84 13.21 -10.58 1.77
N ARG A 85 12.08 -11.24 2.02
CA ARG A 85 11.60 -12.37 1.20
C ARG A 85 10.48 -12.09 0.19
N VAL A 86 10.33 -10.86 -0.32
CA VAL A 86 9.45 -10.58 -1.48
C VAL A 86 10.11 -9.69 -2.53
N SER A 87 10.06 -10.12 -3.79
CA SER A 87 10.20 -9.29 -5.00
C SER A 87 9.47 -9.99 -6.13
N VAL A 88 8.60 -9.27 -6.86
CA VAL A 88 7.81 -9.83 -7.97
C VAL A 88 7.85 -8.85 -9.13
N ASP A 89 8.29 -9.32 -10.29
CA ASP A 89 8.58 -8.51 -11.48
C ASP A 89 7.68 -8.91 -12.67
N GLY A 90 7.28 -7.92 -13.48
CA GLY A 90 6.11 -7.97 -14.35
C GLY A 90 6.43 -7.95 -15.85
N TYR A 91 6.84 -9.10 -16.40
CA TYR A 91 7.33 -9.19 -17.77
C TYR A 91 6.22 -9.09 -18.85
N PRO A 92 6.50 -8.47 -20.03
CA PRO A 92 5.55 -8.30 -21.14
C PRO A 92 5.37 -9.59 -21.98
N ASN A 93 5.27 -10.74 -21.31
CA ASN A 93 5.25 -12.08 -21.90
C ASN A 93 3.84 -12.68 -22.06
N GLY A 94 2.80 -11.89 -21.76
CA GLY A 94 1.39 -12.25 -21.96
C GLY A 94 0.84 -13.43 -21.14
N LYS A 95 1.54 -13.93 -20.10
CA LYS A 95 1.11 -15.08 -19.28
C LYS A 95 0.01 -14.72 -18.25
N VAL A 96 -1.08 -14.13 -18.72
CA VAL A 96 -2.13 -13.49 -17.90
C VAL A 96 -3.18 -14.46 -17.31
N ARG A 97 -2.75 -15.55 -16.65
CA ARG A 97 -3.68 -16.56 -16.10
C ARG A 97 -4.66 -15.98 -15.06
N GLU A 98 -4.24 -14.96 -14.30
CA GLU A 98 -5.10 -14.28 -13.32
C GLU A 98 -6.22 -13.45 -13.98
N ALA A 99 -6.00 -12.95 -15.20
CA ALA A 99 -7.01 -12.22 -15.97
C ALA A 99 -8.09 -13.14 -16.58
N CYS A 100 -8.03 -14.47 -16.36
CA CYS A 100 -8.98 -15.41 -16.92
C CYS A 100 -10.46 -15.15 -16.57
N ALA A 101 -10.76 -14.57 -15.40
CA ALA A 101 -12.14 -14.27 -15.01
C ALA A 101 -12.61 -12.90 -15.51
N SER A 102 -11.82 -11.85 -15.28
CA SER A 102 -12.17 -10.46 -15.63
C SER A 102 -11.96 -10.11 -17.11
N MET A 103 -11.05 -10.83 -17.78
CA MET A 103 -10.41 -10.45 -19.04
C MET A 103 -9.67 -9.10 -18.99
N VAL A 104 -9.48 -8.49 -17.82
CA VAL A 104 -8.84 -7.17 -17.67
C VAL A 104 -7.31 -7.33 -17.60
N PRO A 105 -6.53 -6.65 -18.45
CA PRO A 105 -5.08 -6.60 -18.30
C PRO A 105 -4.72 -5.62 -17.18
N CYS A 106 -3.96 -6.06 -16.19
CA CYS A 106 -3.73 -5.35 -14.92
C CYS A 106 -2.77 -4.14 -15.00
N HIS A 107 -2.92 -3.29 -16.04
CA HIS A 107 -2.04 -2.15 -16.35
C HIS A 107 -2.35 -0.86 -15.58
N GLY A 108 -3.34 -0.85 -14.67
CA GLY A 108 -3.64 0.31 -13.82
C GLY A 108 -4.23 1.50 -14.57
N SER A 109 -5.15 1.24 -15.50
CA SER A 109 -5.95 2.23 -16.23
C SER A 109 -7.30 1.60 -16.57
N SER A 110 -8.32 2.40 -16.90
CA SER A 110 -9.63 1.88 -17.32
C SER A 110 -9.62 1.42 -18.79
N PRO A 111 -10.44 0.43 -19.16
CA PRO A 111 -10.67 0.09 -20.56
C PRO A 111 -11.35 1.25 -21.30
N LYS A 112 -11.11 1.34 -22.61
CA LYS A 112 -11.84 2.23 -23.51
C LYS A 112 -13.19 1.60 -23.90
N LEU A 113 -14.20 2.45 -24.08
CA LEU A 113 -15.60 2.03 -24.29
C LEU A 113 -15.87 1.55 -25.72
N SER A 114 -15.44 2.32 -26.73
CA SER A 114 -15.72 2.03 -28.14
C SER A 114 -14.60 1.17 -28.76
N PRO A 115 -14.81 -0.13 -29.06
CA PRO A 115 -13.76 -1.01 -29.57
C PRO A 115 -13.32 -0.65 -31.00
N GLU A 116 -12.00 -0.58 -31.21
CA GLU A 116 -11.40 -0.44 -32.55
C GLU A 116 -11.22 -1.80 -33.27
N HIS A 117 -11.48 -2.91 -32.58
CA HIS A 117 -11.16 -4.27 -33.02
C HIS A 117 -12.41 -5.15 -33.04
N VAL A 118 -12.50 -6.03 -34.03
CA VAL A 118 -13.66 -6.90 -34.26
C VAL A 118 -13.21 -8.36 -34.23
N ILE A 119 -14.05 -9.21 -33.62
CA ILE A 119 -13.93 -10.67 -33.71
C ILE A 119 -14.88 -11.17 -34.80
N THR A 120 -14.37 -11.99 -35.71
CA THR A 120 -15.16 -12.70 -36.72
C THR A 120 -14.95 -14.21 -36.61
N VAL A 121 -15.90 -14.99 -37.12
CA VAL A 121 -15.86 -16.46 -37.16
C VAL A 121 -16.15 -16.96 -38.57
N ASN A 122 -15.67 -18.15 -38.92
CA ASN A 122 -15.97 -18.76 -40.23
C ASN A 122 -17.34 -19.47 -40.30
N ARG A 123 -17.97 -19.77 -39.17
CA ARG A 123 -19.27 -20.45 -39.04
C ARG A 123 -20.03 -19.94 -37.80
N THR A 124 -21.34 -19.83 -37.91
CA THR A 124 -22.26 -19.50 -36.79
C THR A 124 -22.96 -20.72 -36.17
N GLU A 125 -22.63 -21.92 -36.66
CA GLU A 125 -23.07 -23.20 -36.10
C GLU A 125 -21.87 -24.08 -35.74
N PHE A 126 -22.01 -24.91 -34.70
CA PHE A 126 -21.01 -25.88 -34.27
C PHE A 126 -21.63 -27.16 -33.70
N LYS A 127 -20.97 -28.29 -33.85
CA LYS A 127 -21.25 -29.53 -33.09
C LYS A 127 -20.18 -29.77 -32.02
N PRO A 128 -20.48 -30.47 -30.90
CA PRO A 128 -19.47 -30.89 -29.93
C PRO A 128 -18.29 -31.60 -30.61
N GLY A 129 -17.06 -31.20 -30.30
CA GLY A 129 -15.83 -31.67 -30.96
C GLY A 129 -15.46 -30.99 -32.28
N GLU A 130 -16.32 -30.16 -32.88
CA GLU A 130 -16.03 -29.41 -34.11
C GLU A 130 -15.12 -28.20 -33.85
N SER A 131 -14.32 -27.82 -34.85
CA SER A 131 -13.43 -26.66 -34.82
C SER A 131 -13.98 -25.46 -35.61
N VAL A 132 -14.17 -24.33 -34.94
CA VAL A 132 -14.53 -23.02 -35.54
C VAL A 132 -13.26 -22.17 -35.70
N GLU A 133 -13.09 -21.48 -36.82
CA GLU A 133 -12.03 -20.48 -36.96
C GLU A 133 -12.48 -19.16 -36.35
N VAL A 134 -11.65 -18.57 -35.49
CA VAL A 134 -11.88 -17.30 -34.83
C VAL A 134 -10.76 -16.33 -35.22
N GLN A 135 -11.14 -15.18 -35.77
CA GLN A 135 -10.22 -14.14 -36.18
C GLN A 135 -10.47 -12.85 -35.40
N LEU A 136 -9.43 -12.31 -34.79
CA LEU A 136 -9.41 -10.96 -34.21
C LEU A 136 -8.68 -10.02 -35.18
N SER A 137 -9.29 -8.90 -35.55
CA SER A 137 -8.68 -7.93 -36.50
C SER A 137 -9.02 -6.46 -36.19
N GLY A 138 -8.10 -5.56 -36.51
CA GLY A 138 -8.27 -4.12 -36.39
C GLY A 138 -6.94 -3.34 -36.55
N PRO A 139 -6.85 -2.08 -36.06
CA PRO A 139 -5.62 -1.30 -36.01
C PRO A 139 -4.50 -1.95 -35.18
N ASP A 140 -3.24 -1.50 -35.33
CA ASP A 140 -2.08 -2.04 -34.60
C ASP A 140 -2.34 -2.25 -33.09
N PHE A 141 -2.12 -3.48 -32.59
CA PHE A 141 -2.12 -3.81 -31.17
C PHE A 141 -0.86 -4.56 -30.71
N GLU A 142 -0.42 -4.32 -29.48
CA GLU A 142 0.76 -4.93 -28.86
C GLU A 142 0.39 -6.26 -28.18
N GLY A 143 -0.74 -6.31 -27.48
CA GLY A 143 -1.20 -7.47 -26.73
C GLY A 143 -2.66 -7.82 -26.99
N PHE A 144 -3.01 -9.10 -26.80
CA PHE A 144 -4.38 -9.59 -26.84
C PHE A 144 -4.60 -10.73 -25.84
N PHE A 145 -5.87 -11.01 -25.54
CA PHE A 145 -6.37 -12.17 -24.79
C PHE A 145 -7.76 -12.57 -25.32
N ILE A 146 -7.98 -13.83 -25.69
CA ILE A 146 -9.22 -14.35 -26.30
C ILE A 146 -9.78 -15.50 -25.48
N GLN A 147 -11.11 -15.55 -25.31
CA GLN A 147 -11.86 -16.63 -24.67
C GLN A 147 -13.17 -16.93 -25.44
N ALA A 148 -13.78 -18.07 -25.11
CA ALA A 148 -15.16 -18.39 -25.41
C ALA A 148 -15.91 -18.66 -24.10
N ARG A 149 -17.17 -18.25 -24.00
CA ARG A 149 -18.04 -18.44 -22.83
C ARG A 149 -19.44 -18.85 -23.28
N ASP A 150 -20.27 -19.32 -22.35
CA ASP A 150 -21.70 -19.45 -22.60
C ASP A 150 -22.25 -18.07 -23.02
N ALA A 151 -23.09 -18.03 -24.06
CA ALA A 151 -23.69 -16.77 -24.51
C ALA A 151 -24.84 -16.31 -23.60
N ASP A 152 -25.47 -17.25 -22.87
CA ASP A 152 -26.55 -16.99 -21.93
C ASP A 152 -25.99 -16.57 -20.53
N ASP A 153 -24.71 -16.86 -20.24
CA ASP A 153 -23.95 -16.35 -19.09
C ASP A 153 -22.50 -15.96 -19.48
N LEU A 154 -22.27 -14.67 -19.75
CA LEU A 154 -20.96 -14.14 -20.12
C LEU A 154 -19.95 -14.04 -18.96
N ASP A 155 -20.32 -14.42 -17.73
CA ASP A 155 -19.38 -14.59 -16.60
C ASP A 155 -19.17 -16.06 -16.18
N SER A 156 -19.70 -16.99 -16.99
CA SER A 156 -19.38 -18.42 -16.94
C SER A 156 -17.88 -18.71 -17.15
N PRO A 157 -17.38 -19.88 -16.68
CA PRO A 157 -16.03 -20.36 -16.96
C PRO A 157 -15.76 -20.52 -18.46
N ALA A 158 -14.49 -20.39 -18.86
CA ALA A 158 -14.10 -20.51 -20.27
C ALA A 158 -14.45 -21.90 -20.87
N VAL A 159 -15.19 -21.87 -21.98
CA VAL A 159 -15.78 -23.02 -22.66
C VAL A 159 -14.90 -23.49 -23.81
N GLY A 160 -14.69 -24.81 -23.93
CA GLY A 160 -13.89 -25.40 -25.02
C GLY A 160 -12.40 -25.14 -24.90
N SER A 161 -11.67 -25.36 -25.99
CA SER A 161 -10.20 -25.25 -26.04
C SER A 161 -9.72 -24.69 -27.36
N PHE A 162 -8.60 -23.98 -27.36
CA PHE A 162 -8.04 -23.34 -28.56
C PHE A 162 -6.81 -24.06 -29.11
N VAL A 163 -6.62 -23.94 -30.42
CA VAL A 163 -5.42 -24.36 -31.16
C VAL A 163 -4.85 -23.15 -31.91
N LEU A 164 -3.53 -22.97 -31.81
CA LEU A 164 -2.81 -21.84 -32.39
C LEU A 164 -2.51 -22.06 -33.87
N VAL A 165 -2.81 -21.07 -34.71
CA VAL A 165 -2.32 -21.00 -36.09
C VAL A 165 -0.85 -20.55 -36.10
N ASP A 166 -0.51 -19.49 -35.36
CA ASP A 166 0.87 -19.02 -35.19
C ASP A 166 1.36 -19.11 -33.74
N ARG A 167 2.37 -19.95 -33.52
CA ARG A 167 3.04 -20.16 -32.22
C ARG A 167 4.17 -19.16 -31.92
N ARG A 168 4.58 -18.33 -32.88
CA ARG A 168 5.63 -17.30 -32.66
C ARG A 168 5.08 -16.13 -31.84
N HIS A 169 3.88 -15.67 -32.18
CA HIS A 169 3.26 -14.48 -31.58
C HIS A 169 2.13 -14.78 -30.58
N SER A 170 1.71 -16.05 -30.45
CA SER A 170 0.58 -16.49 -29.63
C SER A 170 0.94 -17.68 -28.73
N GLN A 171 0.29 -17.79 -27.56
CA GLN A 171 0.41 -18.91 -26.62
C GLN A 171 -0.97 -19.31 -26.07
N LEU A 172 -1.11 -20.57 -25.67
CA LEU A 172 -2.31 -21.09 -25.00
C LEU A 172 -2.22 -20.88 -23.49
N LEU A 173 -3.36 -20.59 -22.86
CA LEU A 173 -3.50 -20.43 -21.42
C LEU A 173 -4.64 -21.32 -20.89
N THR A 174 -4.50 -21.77 -19.65
CA THR A 174 -5.46 -22.67 -18.96
C THR A 174 -6.22 -21.88 -17.90
N CYS A 175 -7.51 -21.62 -18.15
CA CYS A 175 -8.37 -20.86 -17.25
C CYS A 175 -9.23 -21.79 -16.39
N GLY A 176 -9.21 -21.57 -15.08
CA GLY A 176 -9.86 -22.49 -14.13
C GLY A 176 -9.31 -23.91 -14.29
N ARG A 177 -10.20 -24.85 -14.65
CA ARG A 177 -9.89 -26.28 -14.88
C ARG A 177 -9.80 -26.64 -16.37
N THR A 178 -10.15 -25.75 -17.29
CA THR A 178 -10.21 -26.06 -18.73
C THR A 178 -8.85 -25.81 -19.39
N MET A 179 -8.21 -26.87 -19.89
CA MET A 179 -6.91 -26.73 -20.58
C MET A 179 -7.06 -26.00 -21.92
N ASN A 180 -6.07 -25.16 -22.25
CA ASN A 180 -6.01 -24.39 -23.50
C ASN A 180 -7.24 -23.50 -23.79
N SER A 181 -8.05 -23.18 -22.77
CA SER A 181 -9.34 -22.49 -22.89
C SER A 181 -9.24 -20.98 -23.18
N ALA A 182 -8.03 -20.45 -23.36
CA ALA A 182 -7.80 -19.07 -23.73
C ALA A 182 -6.50 -18.93 -24.53
N VAL A 183 -6.39 -17.85 -25.30
CA VAL A 183 -5.19 -17.51 -26.09
C VAL A 183 -4.69 -16.14 -25.71
N SER A 184 -3.37 -15.96 -25.60
CA SER A 184 -2.74 -14.65 -25.44
C SER A 184 -1.54 -14.47 -26.35
N HIS A 185 -0.98 -13.25 -26.36
CA HIS A 185 0.27 -12.92 -27.03
C HIS A 185 1.50 -13.50 -26.29
N THR A 186 2.58 -13.79 -27.01
CA THR A 186 3.91 -14.14 -26.42
C THR A 186 4.78 -12.92 -26.15
N SER A 187 4.59 -11.82 -26.91
CA SER A 187 5.40 -10.61 -26.85
C SER A 187 4.64 -9.37 -27.30
N LYS A 188 5.16 -8.19 -26.92
CA LYS A 188 4.65 -6.85 -27.30
C LYS A 188 4.87 -6.46 -28.77
N ALA A 189 5.29 -7.37 -29.65
CA ALA A 189 5.40 -7.09 -31.09
C ALA A 189 4.03 -6.67 -31.65
N LYS A 190 3.99 -5.67 -32.55
CA LYS A 190 2.73 -5.18 -33.11
C LYS A 190 2.04 -6.22 -33.99
N LYS A 191 0.72 -6.27 -33.92
CA LYS A 191 -0.17 -7.21 -34.64
C LYS A 191 -1.36 -6.43 -35.21
N LYS A 192 -1.91 -6.87 -36.36
CA LYS A 192 -3.17 -6.34 -36.94
C LYS A 192 -4.27 -7.40 -37.02
N VAL A 193 -3.87 -8.66 -37.15
CA VAL A 193 -4.75 -9.83 -37.24
C VAL A 193 -4.16 -10.96 -36.40
N VAL A 194 -5.02 -11.71 -35.71
CA VAL A 194 -4.71 -12.98 -35.04
C VAL A 194 -5.78 -13.99 -35.44
N LYS A 195 -5.37 -15.20 -35.85
CA LYS A 195 -6.24 -16.34 -36.15
C LYS A 195 -5.97 -17.49 -35.18
N VAL A 196 -7.03 -18.11 -34.68
CA VAL A 196 -7.01 -19.29 -33.80
C VAL A 196 -8.17 -20.21 -34.17
N TYR A 197 -8.04 -21.51 -33.92
CA TYR A 197 -9.17 -22.43 -33.98
C TYR A 197 -9.70 -22.67 -32.55
N TRP A 198 -11.01 -22.70 -32.38
CA TRP A 198 -11.69 -23.09 -31.15
C TRP A 198 -12.39 -24.43 -31.35
N ILE A 199 -12.14 -25.39 -30.46
CA ILE A 199 -12.75 -26.71 -30.46
C ILE A 199 -13.84 -26.76 -29.39
N ALA A 200 -15.06 -27.08 -29.82
CA ALA A 200 -16.20 -27.24 -28.94
C ALA A 200 -16.00 -28.43 -27.97
N PRO A 201 -16.30 -28.28 -26.66
CA PRO A 201 -16.18 -29.37 -25.70
C PRO A 201 -17.27 -30.44 -25.92
N GLY A 202 -17.02 -31.67 -25.46
CA GLY A 202 -17.99 -32.78 -25.59
C GLY A 202 -19.32 -32.53 -24.86
N VAL A 203 -19.30 -31.73 -23.79
CA VAL A 203 -20.50 -31.14 -23.17
C VAL A 203 -20.41 -29.64 -23.37
N ALA A 204 -21.14 -29.11 -24.36
CA ALA A 204 -21.16 -27.70 -24.73
C ALA A 204 -22.52 -27.05 -24.42
N PRO A 205 -22.55 -25.75 -24.06
CA PRO A 205 -23.80 -25.00 -23.96
C PRO A 205 -24.43 -24.79 -25.35
N LYS A 206 -25.72 -24.43 -25.38
CA LYS A 206 -26.50 -24.31 -26.63
C LYS A 206 -25.98 -23.21 -27.56
N ARG A 207 -25.37 -22.17 -26.98
CA ARG A 207 -24.87 -20.96 -27.64
C ARG A 207 -23.58 -20.54 -26.95
N VAL A 208 -22.59 -20.12 -27.73
CA VAL A 208 -21.26 -19.70 -27.27
C VAL A 208 -20.97 -18.32 -27.86
N ARG A 209 -20.48 -17.41 -27.02
CA ARG A 209 -20.00 -16.09 -27.47
C ARG A 209 -18.48 -16.00 -27.28
N PHE A 210 -17.79 -15.56 -28.33
CA PHE A 210 -16.38 -15.24 -28.26
C PHE A 210 -16.18 -13.85 -27.64
N LEU A 211 -15.18 -13.73 -26.77
CA LEU A 211 -14.79 -12.49 -26.12
C LEU A 211 -13.31 -12.21 -26.35
N ALA A 212 -12.95 -10.96 -26.56
CA ALA A 212 -11.56 -10.53 -26.68
C ALA A 212 -11.24 -9.32 -25.80
N THR A 213 -9.97 -9.24 -25.41
CA THR A 213 -9.32 -8.09 -24.80
C THR A 213 -8.14 -7.71 -25.68
N VAL A 214 -7.98 -6.43 -25.97
CA VAL A 214 -6.94 -5.91 -26.88
C VAL A 214 -6.20 -4.76 -26.23
N VAL A 215 -4.87 -4.80 -26.27
CA VAL A 215 -3.96 -3.80 -25.70
C VAL A 215 -3.20 -3.13 -26.84
N LYS A 216 -3.54 -1.88 -27.16
CA LYS A 216 -2.89 -1.07 -28.21
C LYS A 216 -1.61 -0.39 -27.70
N LYS A 217 -1.60 -0.01 -26.42
CA LYS A 217 -0.42 0.34 -25.61
C LYS A 217 -0.71 -0.01 -24.15
N TYR A 218 0.29 -0.05 -23.28
CA TYR A 218 0.15 -0.38 -21.84
C TYR A 218 -1.09 0.25 -21.15
N LYS A 219 -1.33 1.57 -21.30
CA LYS A 219 -2.50 2.26 -20.71
C LYS A 219 -3.74 2.37 -21.63
N THR A 220 -3.71 1.76 -22.83
CA THR A 220 -4.75 1.91 -23.86
C THR A 220 -5.21 0.54 -24.33
N PHE A 221 -6.33 0.08 -23.77
CA PHE A 221 -6.87 -1.25 -24.04
C PHE A 221 -8.40 -1.29 -23.97
N TRP A 222 -8.99 -2.38 -24.47
CA TRP A 222 -10.42 -2.71 -24.44
C TRP A 222 -10.59 -4.12 -23.86
N VAL A 223 -11.74 -4.41 -23.23
CA VAL A 223 -12.01 -5.70 -22.57
C VAL A 223 -13.40 -6.21 -22.92
N LYS A 224 -13.59 -7.54 -22.88
CA LYS A 224 -14.86 -8.23 -23.19
C LYS A 224 -15.50 -7.74 -24.51
N ILE A 225 -14.69 -7.43 -25.53
CA ILE A 225 -15.20 -7.10 -26.88
C ILE A 225 -16.02 -8.31 -27.37
N PRO A 226 -17.32 -8.14 -27.70
CA PRO A 226 -18.15 -9.25 -28.12
C PRO A 226 -17.88 -9.64 -29.56
N GLY A 227 -17.70 -10.93 -29.79
CA GLY A 227 -17.81 -11.55 -31.11
C GLY A 227 -19.24 -12.02 -31.41
N PRO A 228 -19.48 -12.55 -32.62
CA PRO A 228 -20.75 -13.16 -32.97
C PRO A 228 -21.05 -14.41 -32.12
N ASP A 229 -22.32 -14.72 -31.98
CA ASP A 229 -22.79 -15.97 -31.39
C ASP A 229 -22.59 -17.14 -32.35
N VAL A 230 -22.15 -18.27 -31.81
CA VAL A 230 -22.13 -19.56 -32.51
C VAL A 230 -22.98 -20.53 -31.71
N SER A 231 -23.85 -21.30 -32.37
CA SER A 231 -24.87 -22.11 -31.70
C SER A 231 -24.88 -23.56 -32.19
N GLN A 232 -25.49 -24.46 -31.41
CA GLN A 232 -25.70 -25.83 -31.85
C GLN A 232 -26.90 -25.90 -32.82
N PRO A 233 -26.86 -26.75 -33.87
CA PRO A 233 -28.01 -27.02 -34.71
C PRO A 233 -29.23 -27.41 -33.85
N ASN A 234 -30.39 -26.82 -34.15
CA ASN A 234 -31.64 -26.87 -33.35
C ASN A 234 -31.69 -26.00 -32.08
N ALA A 235 -30.73 -25.09 -31.85
CA ALA A 235 -30.94 -23.99 -30.91
C ALA A 235 -32.03 -23.02 -31.45
N PRO A 236 -33.02 -22.59 -30.65
CA PRO A 236 -34.05 -21.68 -31.13
C PRO A 236 -33.45 -20.30 -31.49
N PHE A 237 -33.88 -19.77 -32.64
CA PHE A 237 -33.51 -18.44 -33.10
C PHE A 237 -34.22 -17.36 -32.27
N SER A 238 -33.50 -16.69 -31.38
CA SER A 238 -33.90 -15.35 -30.94
C SER A 238 -33.67 -14.39 -32.09
N THR A 239 -34.75 -13.85 -32.66
CA THR A 239 -34.69 -12.73 -33.60
C THR A 239 -34.06 -11.52 -32.93
N THR A 240 -32.98 -11.00 -33.50
CA THR A 240 -32.39 -9.72 -33.11
C THR A 240 -33.44 -8.61 -33.21
N PRO A 241 -33.76 -7.88 -32.13
CA PRO A 241 -34.45 -6.61 -32.25
C PRO A 241 -33.48 -5.63 -32.93
N LEU A 242 -33.75 -5.26 -34.18
CA LEU A 242 -33.05 -4.15 -34.81
C LEU A 242 -33.38 -2.87 -34.02
N TYR A 243 -32.41 -1.97 -33.88
CA TYR A 243 -32.56 -0.70 -33.16
C TYR A 243 -33.85 0.02 -33.59
N THR A 244 -34.84 0.01 -32.69
CA THR A 244 -36.13 0.68 -32.88
C THR A 244 -36.40 1.43 -31.59
N THR A 245 -36.47 2.76 -31.67
CA THR A 245 -36.72 3.64 -30.53
C THR A 245 -38.13 3.41 -30.00
N SER A 246 -38.25 2.61 -28.94
CA SER A 246 -39.48 2.48 -28.14
C SER A 246 -39.26 3.15 -26.80
N GLU A 247 -40.16 4.07 -26.45
CA GLU A 247 -40.14 4.76 -25.17
C GLU A 247 -40.27 3.75 -24.03
N ALA A 248 -39.50 3.94 -22.97
CA ALA A 248 -39.53 3.04 -21.82
C ALA A 248 -40.86 3.20 -21.06
N VAL A 249 -41.77 2.24 -21.23
CA VAL A 249 -42.98 2.10 -20.40
C VAL A 249 -42.53 1.90 -18.95
N SER A 250 -42.50 3.02 -18.22
CA SER A 250 -42.01 3.05 -16.84
C SER A 250 -43.02 2.40 -15.92
N THR A 251 -42.68 1.25 -15.33
CA THR A 251 -43.35 0.74 -14.14
C THR A 251 -43.00 1.66 -12.97
N SER A 252 -43.78 2.73 -12.81
CA SER A 252 -43.59 3.77 -11.81
C SER A 252 -43.93 3.29 -10.41
N HIS A 253 -42.91 2.82 -9.68
CA HIS A 253 -42.90 3.06 -8.25
C HIS A 253 -42.86 4.58 -8.03
N SER A 254 -43.71 5.11 -7.15
CA SER A 254 -43.83 6.55 -6.91
C SER A 254 -42.63 7.08 -6.12
N VAL A 255 -41.55 7.39 -6.83
CA VAL A 255 -40.36 8.05 -6.26
C VAL A 255 -40.77 9.43 -5.77
N SER A 256 -40.75 9.65 -4.46
CA SER A 256 -41.29 10.86 -3.84
C SER A 256 -40.17 11.80 -3.39
N TYR A 257 -40.29 13.09 -3.74
CA TYR A 257 -39.34 14.10 -3.29
C TYR A 257 -39.54 14.38 -1.80
N LEU A 258 -38.45 14.30 -1.02
CA LEU A 258 -38.47 14.47 0.42
C LEU A 258 -38.49 15.97 0.78
N THR A 259 -39.61 16.43 1.35
CA THR A 259 -39.87 17.86 1.59
C THR A 259 -39.24 18.44 2.86
N LYS A 260 -38.59 17.62 3.69
CA LYS A 260 -37.92 18.04 4.94
C LYS A 260 -36.60 17.29 5.11
N PRO A 261 -35.57 17.89 5.72
CA PRO A 261 -34.36 17.17 6.12
C PRO A 261 -34.68 16.05 7.13
N PHE A 262 -33.84 15.01 7.13
CA PHE A 262 -33.75 14.11 8.28
C PHE A 262 -33.16 14.85 9.48
N ASN A 263 -33.44 14.34 10.70
CA ASN A 263 -32.81 14.79 11.93
C ASN A 263 -32.38 13.59 12.80
N ALA A 264 -31.61 13.85 13.85
CA ALA A 264 -31.14 12.83 14.79
C ALA A 264 -32.21 12.39 15.81
N SER A 265 -33.46 12.86 15.70
CA SER A 265 -34.51 12.51 16.69
C SER A 265 -34.79 11.00 16.69
N GLY A 266 -34.89 10.42 17.88
CA GLY A 266 -35.08 8.98 18.07
C GLY A 266 -33.84 8.11 17.93
N CYS A 267 -32.67 8.65 17.56
CA CYS A 267 -31.41 7.89 17.59
C CYS A 267 -31.17 7.30 18.99
N GLY A 268 -30.72 6.04 19.06
CA GLY A 268 -30.50 5.31 20.31
C GLY A 268 -31.78 4.97 21.12
N ASN A 269 -32.97 5.31 20.63
CA ASN A 269 -34.23 5.14 21.37
C ASN A 269 -35.30 4.41 20.53
N THR A 270 -35.55 4.87 19.30
CA THR A 270 -36.56 4.33 18.37
C THR A 270 -35.97 3.96 17.00
N LYS A 271 -34.79 4.49 16.65
CA LYS A 271 -34.01 4.09 15.48
C LYS A 271 -32.54 3.88 15.86
N PHE A 272 -31.92 2.87 15.27
CA PHE A 272 -30.47 2.67 15.33
C PHE A 272 -29.81 3.71 14.42
N CYS A 273 -28.73 4.36 14.86
CA CYS A 273 -28.02 5.39 14.10
C CYS A 273 -26.51 5.14 14.07
N LEU A 274 -25.91 5.38 12.90
CA LEU A 274 -24.47 5.54 12.68
C LEU A 274 -24.22 7.01 12.30
N ARG A 275 -23.44 7.74 13.11
CA ARG A 275 -23.19 9.19 12.96
C ARG A 275 -21.70 9.52 12.99
N ASN A 276 -21.23 10.29 12.02
CA ASN A 276 -19.86 10.80 11.96
C ASN A 276 -19.81 12.25 11.45
N PRO A 277 -19.35 13.24 12.24
CA PRO A 277 -18.84 13.12 13.61
C PRO A 277 -19.87 12.55 14.60
N SER A 278 -19.39 12.01 15.73
CA SER A 278 -20.30 11.55 16.79
C SER A 278 -21.17 12.71 17.27
N ASN A 279 -22.47 12.46 17.48
CA ASN A 279 -23.49 13.44 17.85
C ASN A 279 -23.86 14.52 16.82
N CYS A 280 -23.39 14.45 15.55
CA CYS A 280 -23.82 15.38 14.49
C CYS A 280 -25.31 15.22 14.10
N ASP A 281 -25.97 16.28 13.63
CA ASP A 281 -27.33 16.18 13.07
C ASP A 281 -27.31 16.13 11.52
N PRO A 282 -28.05 15.19 10.89
CA PRO A 282 -28.08 15.00 9.43
C PRO A 282 -28.66 16.13 8.60
N GLU A 283 -29.22 17.19 9.20
CA GLU A 283 -29.50 18.46 8.51
C GLU A 283 -28.20 19.19 8.10
N SER A 284 -27.09 18.98 8.81
CA SER A 284 -25.79 19.56 8.48
C SER A 284 -25.06 18.74 7.41
N ALA A 285 -24.53 19.42 6.38
CA ALA A 285 -23.61 18.84 5.39
C ALA A 285 -22.35 18.18 6.02
N SER A 286 -21.97 18.60 7.23
CA SER A 286 -20.86 17.99 7.97
C SER A 286 -21.17 16.60 8.54
N CYS A 287 -22.45 16.21 8.59
CA CYS A 287 -22.89 14.99 9.24
C CYS A 287 -23.07 13.84 8.25
N PHE A 288 -22.25 12.81 8.40
CA PHE A 288 -22.36 11.55 7.68
C PHE A 288 -23.22 10.58 8.50
N PHE A 289 -24.41 10.25 7.98
CA PHE A 289 -25.50 9.67 8.75
C PHE A 289 -26.13 8.49 8.03
N LEU A 290 -26.44 7.45 8.80
CA LEU A 290 -27.25 6.30 8.40
C LEU A 290 -28.13 5.87 9.58
N SER A 291 -29.41 5.65 9.35
CA SER A 291 -30.38 5.21 10.37
C SER A 291 -31.17 3.99 9.91
N PHE A 292 -31.62 3.20 10.89
CA PHE A 292 -32.50 2.05 10.70
C PHE A 292 -33.63 2.09 11.73
N ARG A 293 -34.88 2.23 11.27
CA ARG A 293 -36.10 2.15 12.10
C ARG A 293 -36.87 0.88 11.75
N GLN A 294 -37.03 -0.05 12.69
CA GLN A 294 -37.82 -1.25 12.44
C GLN A 294 -39.33 -0.94 12.49
N GLU A 295 -40.05 -1.43 11.49
CA GLU A 295 -41.50 -1.32 11.37
C GLU A 295 -42.10 -2.71 11.13
N LYS A 296 -42.48 -3.40 12.21
CA LYS A 296 -43.01 -4.78 12.20
C LYS A 296 -42.07 -5.80 11.52
N ARG A 297 -42.23 -6.02 10.21
CA ARG A 297 -41.46 -6.98 9.38
C ARG A 297 -40.52 -6.31 8.38
N SER A 298 -40.52 -4.98 8.33
CA SER A 298 -39.67 -4.16 7.49
C SER A 298 -38.77 -3.24 8.32
N VAL A 299 -37.81 -2.61 7.67
CA VAL A 299 -36.96 -1.55 8.20
C VAL A 299 -37.08 -0.37 7.24
N VAL A 300 -37.23 0.84 7.79
CA VAL A 300 -37.03 2.09 7.06
C VAL A 300 -35.58 2.51 7.27
N ILE A 301 -34.87 2.78 6.19
CA ILE A 301 -33.47 3.20 6.20
C ILE A 301 -33.40 4.65 5.73
N GLU A 302 -32.73 5.51 6.50
CA GLU A 302 -32.46 6.92 6.18
C GLU A 302 -30.93 7.09 6.00
N MET A 303 -30.47 7.85 5.01
CA MET A 303 -29.04 8.20 4.88
C MET A 303 -28.86 9.67 4.44
N SER A 304 -27.84 10.34 5.00
CA SER A 304 -27.52 11.75 4.71
C SER A 304 -26.01 11.96 4.64
N GLY A 305 -25.55 12.85 3.76
CA GLY A 305 -24.17 13.30 3.71
C GLY A 305 -23.88 14.28 2.57
N ALA A 306 -22.82 15.07 2.70
CA ALA A 306 -22.31 15.89 1.60
C ALA A 306 -21.73 15.01 0.47
N SER A 307 -22.44 14.95 -0.66
CA SER A 307 -22.02 14.24 -1.87
C SER A 307 -22.92 14.63 -3.05
N GLU A 308 -22.33 15.05 -4.16
CA GLU A 308 -23.08 15.37 -5.38
C GLU A 308 -23.18 14.17 -6.34
N GLY A 309 -22.39 13.11 -6.13
CA GLY A 309 -22.32 11.92 -6.98
C GLY A 309 -23.16 10.76 -6.43
N TYR A 310 -22.68 10.10 -5.37
CA TYR A 310 -23.42 9.04 -4.69
C TYR A 310 -23.18 9.00 -3.18
N LEU A 311 -24.14 8.38 -2.49
CA LEU A 311 -24.06 7.95 -1.11
C LEU A 311 -24.41 6.45 -1.06
N ALA A 312 -23.62 5.64 -0.37
CA ALA A 312 -23.81 4.20 -0.31
C ALA A 312 -23.52 3.64 1.07
N PHE A 313 -24.24 2.59 1.48
CA PHE A 313 -23.87 1.76 2.63
C PHE A 313 -23.81 0.28 2.26
N ALA A 314 -23.06 -0.50 3.04
CA ALA A 314 -23.00 -1.95 2.90
C ALA A 314 -22.99 -2.66 4.25
N LEU A 315 -23.53 -3.87 4.27
CA LEU A 315 -23.47 -4.82 5.38
C LEU A 315 -22.44 -5.90 5.06
N SER A 316 -21.49 -6.13 5.96
CA SER A 316 -20.41 -7.12 5.78
C SER A 316 -20.21 -7.99 7.01
N TYR A 317 -19.62 -9.17 6.81
CA TYR A 317 -19.22 -10.10 7.87
C TYR A 317 -17.85 -9.75 8.48
N ASP A 318 -17.04 -8.90 7.83
CA ASP A 318 -15.75 -8.43 8.36
C ASP A 318 -15.51 -6.93 8.06
N GLN A 319 -14.27 -6.46 8.19
CA GLN A 319 -13.89 -5.07 7.89
C GLN A 319 -13.22 -4.91 6.51
N TRP A 320 -13.53 -5.81 5.56
CA TRP A 320 -12.97 -5.84 4.21
C TRP A 320 -14.04 -5.77 3.12
N MET A 321 -14.25 -4.56 2.59
CA MET A 321 -15.07 -4.35 1.38
C MET A 321 -14.72 -5.36 0.28
N GLY A 322 -15.66 -6.24 -0.06
CA GLY A 322 -15.52 -7.20 -1.13
C GLY A 322 -16.46 -8.41 -1.19
N ASP A 323 -17.35 -8.69 -0.24
CA ASP A 323 -18.39 -9.74 -0.42
C ASP A 323 -19.68 -9.34 0.33
N ASP A 324 -20.17 -8.11 0.05
CA ASP A 324 -21.07 -7.33 0.91
C ASP A 324 -22.45 -7.06 0.28
N ASP A 325 -23.51 -6.99 1.10
CA ASP A 325 -24.87 -6.55 0.70
C ASP A 325 -24.94 -5.01 0.74
N ALA A 326 -24.93 -4.37 -0.43
CA ALA A 326 -24.82 -2.92 -0.57
C ALA A 326 -26.08 -2.23 -1.14
N TYR A 327 -26.22 -0.96 -0.77
CA TYR A 327 -27.33 -0.08 -1.12
C TYR A 327 -26.74 1.25 -1.57
N LEU A 328 -27.12 1.72 -2.74
CA LEU A 328 -26.56 2.93 -3.34
C LEU A 328 -27.67 3.91 -3.68
N CYS A 329 -27.40 5.17 -3.40
CA CYS A 329 -28.19 6.31 -3.79
C CYS A 329 -27.33 7.16 -4.74
N ILE A 330 -27.64 7.13 -6.04
CA ILE A 330 -26.78 7.66 -7.11
C ILE A 330 -27.51 8.82 -7.79
N ASN A 331 -26.91 10.01 -7.76
CA ASN A 331 -27.37 11.13 -8.58
C ASN A 331 -27.14 10.82 -10.05
N LYS A 332 -28.20 10.90 -10.87
CA LYS A 332 -28.13 10.78 -12.33
C LYS A 332 -28.83 12.00 -12.91
N ASP A 333 -28.05 12.95 -13.38
CA ASP A 333 -28.53 14.10 -14.15
C ASP A 333 -29.64 14.88 -13.38
N HIS A 334 -29.37 15.13 -12.10
CA HIS A 334 -30.26 15.73 -11.07
C HIS A 334 -31.46 14.88 -10.62
N HIS A 335 -31.64 13.65 -11.12
CA HIS A 335 -32.59 12.67 -10.58
C HIS A 335 -31.86 11.57 -9.79
N VAL A 336 -32.19 11.42 -8.51
CA VAL A 336 -31.53 10.43 -7.65
C VAL A 336 -32.15 9.03 -7.82
N SER A 337 -31.31 8.06 -8.15
CA SER A 337 -31.64 6.66 -8.34
C SER A 337 -31.14 5.82 -7.16
N VAL A 338 -32.06 5.30 -6.35
CA VAL A 338 -31.74 4.31 -5.31
C VAL A 338 -31.71 2.91 -5.94
N SER A 339 -30.70 2.10 -5.63
CA SER A 339 -30.54 0.74 -6.17
C SER A 339 -29.83 -0.20 -5.19
N THR A 340 -30.20 -1.49 -5.20
CA THR A 340 -29.51 -2.55 -4.46
C THR A 340 -28.36 -3.14 -5.28
N ALA A 341 -27.23 -3.45 -4.65
CA ALA A 341 -26.04 -4.00 -5.32
C ALA A 341 -25.27 -5.02 -4.46
N TYR A 342 -24.50 -5.89 -5.10
CA TYR A 342 -23.57 -6.78 -4.43
C TYR A 342 -22.13 -6.34 -4.71
N LEU A 343 -21.28 -6.32 -3.68
CA LEU A 343 -19.86 -5.97 -3.81
C LEU A 343 -19.03 -7.25 -3.98
N LYS A 344 -18.08 -7.26 -4.92
CA LYS A 344 -17.24 -8.43 -5.23
C LYS A 344 -15.76 -8.04 -5.39
N GLY A 345 -14.95 -8.39 -4.40
CA GLY A 345 -13.60 -7.85 -4.22
C GLY A 345 -13.60 -6.32 -4.33
N ARG A 346 -12.73 -5.79 -5.20
CA ARG A 346 -12.64 -4.34 -5.46
C ARG A 346 -12.99 -4.00 -6.91
N SER A 347 -14.04 -4.63 -7.44
CA SER A 347 -14.70 -4.22 -8.68
C SER A 347 -15.70 -3.08 -8.43
N PRO A 348 -16.25 -2.45 -9.48
CA PRO A 348 -17.51 -1.71 -9.36
C PRO A 348 -18.63 -2.62 -8.78
N PRO A 349 -19.64 -2.04 -8.10
CA PRO A 349 -20.78 -2.79 -7.59
C PRO A 349 -21.60 -3.46 -8.71
N VAL A 350 -22.13 -4.65 -8.44
CA VAL A 350 -23.07 -5.33 -9.34
C VAL A 350 -24.50 -4.96 -8.92
N LEU A 351 -25.16 -4.08 -9.68
CA LEU A 351 -26.54 -3.66 -9.41
C LEU A 351 -27.54 -4.79 -9.70
N ASP A 352 -28.61 -4.90 -8.89
CA ASP A 352 -29.72 -5.81 -9.17
C ASP A 352 -30.56 -5.32 -10.37
N SER A 353 -31.07 -6.26 -11.16
CA SER A 353 -32.03 -5.97 -12.24
C SER A 353 -33.47 -5.73 -11.75
N LYS A 354 -33.74 -5.92 -10.46
CA LYS A 354 -35.00 -5.60 -9.78
C LYS A 354 -34.70 -5.12 -8.36
N ASN A 355 -35.06 -3.88 -8.02
CA ASN A 355 -34.92 -3.39 -6.66
C ASN A 355 -35.98 -4.02 -5.74
N ALA A 356 -35.55 -4.47 -4.56
CA ALA A 356 -36.43 -5.01 -3.51
C ALA A 356 -36.90 -3.93 -2.50
N LEU A 357 -36.98 -2.68 -2.97
CA LEU A 357 -37.16 -1.49 -2.13
C LEU A 357 -38.53 -0.85 -2.36
N GLU A 358 -39.14 -0.42 -1.26
CA GLU A 358 -40.44 0.23 -1.21
C GLU A 358 -40.27 1.68 -0.71
N ASP A 359 -41.29 2.53 -0.91
CA ASP A 359 -41.37 3.91 -0.39
C ASP A 359 -40.09 4.75 -0.61
N VAL A 360 -39.48 4.59 -1.78
CA VAL A 360 -38.23 5.26 -2.16
C VAL A 360 -38.45 6.78 -2.26
N SER A 361 -37.68 7.52 -1.48
CA SER A 361 -37.74 8.98 -1.38
C SER A 361 -36.34 9.59 -1.29
N TRP A 362 -36.18 10.81 -1.81
CA TRP A 362 -34.88 11.48 -1.85
C TRP A 362 -34.98 13.01 -1.85
N ARG A 363 -33.90 13.67 -1.44
CA ARG A 363 -33.65 15.11 -1.56
C ARG A 363 -32.18 15.34 -1.88
N LEU A 364 -31.91 16.26 -2.80
CA LEU A 364 -30.57 16.78 -3.07
C LEU A 364 -30.66 18.31 -2.97
N ALA A 365 -30.10 18.88 -1.92
CA ALA A 365 -30.16 20.31 -1.63
C ALA A 365 -28.94 20.72 -0.82
N ASP A 366 -28.43 21.94 -1.04
CA ASP A 366 -27.36 22.54 -0.22
C ASP A 366 -26.06 21.68 -0.17
N GLY A 367 -25.81 20.90 -1.23
CA GLY A 367 -24.70 19.93 -1.33
C GLY A 367 -24.93 18.60 -0.60
N VAL A 368 -26.08 18.43 0.07
CA VAL A 368 -26.42 17.25 0.87
C VAL A 368 -27.34 16.32 0.08
N LEU A 369 -26.90 15.07 -0.09
CA LEU A 369 -27.70 13.98 -0.64
C LEU A 369 -28.37 13.21 0.50
N GLN A 370 -29.70 13.19 0.48
CA GLN A 370 -30.55 12.55 1.49
C GLN A 370 -31.46 11.51 0.83
N CYS A 371 -31.46 10.29 1.33
CA CYS A 371 -32.22 9.17 0.74
C CYS A 371 -32.92 8.33 1.81
N SER A 372 -34.15 7.92 1.54
CA SER A 372 -34.96 7.06 2.40
C SER A 372 -35.65 5.97 1.60
N PHE A 373 -35.74 4.76 2.16
CA PHE A 373 -36.51 3.66 1.58
C PHE A 373 -36.90 2.62 2.65
N ARG A 374 -37.97 1.88 2.38
CA ARG A 374 -38.37 0.70 3.17
C ARG A 374 -37.86 -0.58 2.51
N ARG A 375 -37.42 -1.53 3.33
CA ARG A 375 -37.00 -2.88 2.92
C ARG A 375 -37.54 -3.92 3.90
N ASN A 376 -37.99 -5.08 3.42
CA ASN A 376 -38.32 -6.20 4.31
C ASN A 376 -37.07 -6.77 5.00
N ILE A 377 -37.22 -7.25 6.25
CA ILE A 377 -36.09 -7.73 7.08
C ILE A 377 -35.34 -8.89 6.40
N SER A 378 -36.08 -9.80 5.76
CA SER A 378 -35.55 -10.90 4.96
C SER A 378 -36.08 -10.81 3.53
N LEU A 379 -35.22 -11.15 2.56
CA LEU A 379 -35.51 -11.12 1.12
C LEU A 379 -35.16 -12.48 0.47
N PRO A 380 -35.83 -13.59 0.84
CA PRO A 380 -35.44 -14.94 0.39
C PRO A 380 -35.50 -15.14 -1.13
N THR A 381 -36.29 -14.32 -1.84
CA THR A 381 -36.38 -14.31 -3.30
C THR A 381 -35.13 -13.74 -4.00
N TYR A 382 -34.30 -12.98 -3.27
CA TYR A 382 -33.16 -12.24 -3.83
C TYR A 382 -31.84 -12.86 -3.37
N LYS A 383 -31.14 -13.53 -4.30
CA LYS A 383 -29.84 -14.17 -4.02
C LYS A 383 -28.81 -13.12 -3.60
N GLY A 384 -28.03 -13.42 -2.55
CA GLY A 384 -26.96 -12.55 -2.05
C GLY A 384 -27.40 -11.43 -1.11
N ARG A 385 -28.69 -11.26 -0.83
CA ARG A 385 -29.19 -10.26 0.13
C ARG A 385 -29.13 -10.78 1.57
N PHE A 386 -28.70 -9.93 2.50
CA PHE A 386 -28.48 -10.27 3.90
C PHE A 386 -29.76 -10.04 4.73
N ASN A 387 -29.88 -10.68 5.90
CA ASN A 387 -31.08 -10.53 6.74
C ASN A 387 -30.85 -9.44 7.79
N MET A 388 -31.67 -8.39 7.85
CA MET A 388 -31.48 -7.22 8.73
C MET A 388 -31.52 -7.52 10.24
N ASN A 389 -31.89 -8.75 10.62
CA ASN A 389 -31.93 -9.24 12.01
C ASN A 389 -30.68 -10.02 12.44
N VAL A 390 -29.58 -9.90 11.69
CA VAL A 390 -28.26 -10.46 11.99
C VAL A 390 -27.27 -9.31 12.25
N SER A 391 -26.21 -9.57 13.01
CA SER A 391 -25.17 -8.57 13.29
C SER A 391 -24.14 -8.48 12.17
N TYR A 392 -23.88 -7.26 11.68
CA TYR A 392 -22.91 -6.98 10.61
C TYR A 392 -21.99 -5.82 10.94
N TYR A 393 -20.80 -5.78 10.34
CA TYR A 393 -20.09 -4.52 10.17
C TYR A 393 -20.85 -3.66 9.16
N ILE A 394 -20.99 -2.37 9.47
CA ILE A 394 -21.70 -1.42 8.62
C ILE A 394 -20.67 -0.46 8.02
N PHE A 395 -20.69 -0.36 6.70
CA PHE A 395 -19.86 0.54 5.90
C PHE A 395 -20.74 1.67 5.39
N LEU A 396 -20.24 2.92 5.42
CA LEU A 396 -20.89 4.08 4.79
C LEU A 396 -19.84 4.80 3.93
N ALA A 397 -20.16 5.12 2.67
CA ALA A 397 -19.22 5.61 1.67
C ALA A 397 -19.82 6.67 0.74
N ASP A 398 -18.97 7.63 0.38
CA ASP A 398 -19.26 8.82 -0.42
C ASP A 398 -18.31 8.90 -1.63
N GLY A 399 -18.78 9.43 -2.76
CA GLY A 399 -17.93 9.63 -3.94
C GLY A 399 -18.64 10.23 -5.15
N GLU A 400 -17.86 10.48 -6.19
CA GLU A 400 -18.32 11.04 -7.47
C GLU A 400 -19.07 9.99 -8.32
N ALA A 401 -19.97 10.47 -9.18
CA ALA A 401 -20.62 9.69 -10.24
C ALA A 401 -20.51 10.47 -11.56
N SER A 402 -20.44 9.76 -12.69
CA SER A 402 -20.48 10.41 -14.01
C SER A 402 -21.91 10.63 -14.48
N GLU A 403 -22.13 11.66 -15.28
CA GLU A 403 -23.33 11.85 -16.11
C GLU A 403 -23.73 10.53 -16.78
N GLY A 404 -25.02 10.15 -16.69
CA GLY A 404 -25.50 8.82 -17.10
C GLY A 404 -25.35 7.67 -16.08
N GLY A 405 -24.70 7.88 -14.93
CA GLY A 405 -24.87 7.06 -13.71
C GLY A 405 -23.86 5.96 -13.32
N PRO A 406 -22.74 5.69 -14.01
CA PRO A 406 -21.61 4.97 -13.41
C PRO A 406 -21.02 5.71 -12.21
N ILE A 407 -20.69 5.00 -11.13
CA ILE A 407 -20.01 5.59 -9.96
C ILE A 407 -18.49 5.46 -10.06
N TYR A 408 -17.77 6.42 -9.48
CA TYR A 408 -16.32 6.34 -9.30
C TYR A 408 -15.96 5.73 -7.92
N LYS A 409 -14.67 5.40 -7.74
CA LYS A 409 -14.15 4.92 -6.45
C LYS A 409 -14.13 6.09 -5.46
N HIS A 410 -14.84 5.94 -4.33
CA HIS A 410 -14.74 6.78 -3.13
C HIS A 410 -13.28 7.22 -2.84
N HIS A 411 -13.05 8.49 -2.51
CA HIS A 411 -11.68 9.03 -2.37
C HIS A 411 -11.06 8.62 -1.02
N ARG A 412 -11.71 9.06 0.07
CA ARG A 412 -11.48 8.65 1.46
C ARG A 412 -11.78 7.16 1.66
N GLN A 413 -11.32 6.53 2.74
CA GLN A 413 -11.86 5.21 3.13
C GLN A 413 -13.35 5.31 3.52
N PRO A 414 -14.13 4.22 3.39
CA PRO A 414 -15.46 4.14 3.98
C PRO A 414 -15.40 4.35 5.50
N LEU A 415 -16.45 4.91 6.07
CA LEU A 415 -16.68 4.87 7.51
C LEU A 415 -17.10 3.44 7.90
N ILE A 416 -16.34 2.77 8.76
CA ILE A 416 -16.62 1.38 9.17
C ILE A 416 -16.91 1.33 10.67
N THR A 417 -17.90 0.54 11.09
CA THR A 417 -18.22 0.34 12.51
C THR A 417 -17.11 -0.38 13.28
N ASN A 418 -16.97 -0.07 14.57
CA ASN A 418 -15.96 -0.65 15.46
C ASN A 418 -16.20 -2.12 15.86
N GLY A 419 -17.33 -2.69 15.44
CA GLY A 419 -17.79 -4.05 15.72
C GLY A 419 -19.01 -4.39 14.83
N MET A 420 -19.57 -5.58 15.03
CA MET A 420 -20.79 -6.03 14.35
C MET A 420 -22.06 -5.64 15.13
N TYR A 421 -23.07 -5.09 14.47
CA TYR A 421 -24.31 -4.60 15.08
C TYR A 421 -25.54 -5.16 14.37
N ASN A 422 -26.56 -5.54 15.14
CA ASN A 422 -27.88 -5.91 14.63
C ASN A 422 -28.79 -4.67 14.62
N VAL A 423 -29.15 -4.21 13.42
CA VAL A 423 -29.92 -2.97 13.20
C VAL A 423 -31.41 -3.09 13.56
N THR A 424 -31.89 -4.30 13.83
CA THR A 424 -33.23 -4.58 14.41
C THR A 424 -33.14 -5.06 15.86
N GLY A 425 -31.98 -4.91 16.50
CA GLY A 425 -31.79 -5.15 17.93
C GLY A 425 -32.21 -3.95 18.79
N ILE A 426 -31.59 -3.84 19.97
CA ILE A 426 -31.73 -2.65 20.82
C ILE A 426 -31.20 -1.43 20.04
N PRO A 427 -32.01 -0.37 19.83
CA PRO A 427 -31.57 0.87 19.19
C PRO A 427 -30.33 1.45 19.89
N GLN A 428 -29.34 1.83 19.09
CA GLN A 428 -28.08 2.41 19.56
C GLN A 428 -27.74 3.62 18.69
N ASP A 429 -26.83 4.46 19.19
CA ASP A 429 -26.30 5.61 18.48
C ASP A 429 -24.78 5.50 18.51
N ILE A 430 -24.16 5.22 17.36
CA ILE A 430 -22.76 4.80 17.27
C ILE A 430 -21.96 5.62 16.27
N GLY A 431 -20.65 5.68 16.49
CA GLY A 431 -19.69 6.17 15.50
C GLY A 431 -19.04 5.03 14.71
N GLY A 432 -18.38 5.39 13.61
CA GLY A 432 -17.38 4.56 12.94
C GLY A 432 -16.00 5.23 12.98
N SER A 433 -15.05 4.69 12.23
CA SER A 433 -13.78 5.34 11.91
C SER A 433 -13.47 5.07 10.43
N ARG A 434 -12.75 5.98 9.76
CA ARG A 434 -12.25 5.75 8.39
C ARG A 434 -10.85 5.13 8.41
N SER A 435 -10.14 5.24 9.54
CA SER A 435 -8.73 4.84 9.69
C SER A 435 -8.56 3.55 10.52
N PRO A 436 -8.20 2.41 9.89
CA PRO A 436 -8.13 1.10 10.56
C PRO A 436 -7.14 1.06 11.73
N ARG A 437 -7.49 0.31 12.80
CA ARG A 437 -6.68 0.24 14.04
C ARG A 437 -5.22 -0.14 13.81
N LEU A 438 -4.92 -1.02 12.85
CA LEU A 438 -3.54 -1.39 12.48
C LEU A 438 -2.75 -0.24 11.81
N ILE A 439 -3.43 0.62 11.05
CA ILE A 439 -2.81 1.78 10.40
C ILE A 439 -2.65 2.95 11.38
N LYS A 440 -3.63 3.17 12.27
CA LYS A 440 -3.48 4.06 13.43
C LYS A 440 -2.26 3.66 14.28
N ALA A 441 -2.15 2.37 14.63
CA ALA A 441 -1.01 1.85 15.39
C ALA A 441 0.32 2.01 14.64
N HIS A 442 0.34 1.77 13.31
CA HIS A 442 1.51 2.01 12.48
C HIS A 442 2.01 3.46 12.57
N GLY A 443 1.14 4.43 12.27
CA GLY A 443 1.48 5.85 12.33
C GLY A 443 1.92 6.30 13.73
N ALA A 444 1.19 5.89 14.76
CA ALA A 444 1.51 6.21 16.15
C ALA A 444 2.91 5.72 16.56
N LEU A 445 3.23 4.45 16.25
CA LEU A 445 4.54 3.87 16.55
C LEU A 445 5.67 4.50 15.72
N MET A 446 5.41 4.88 14.47
CA MET A 446 6.39 5.62 13.66
C MET A 446 6.66 7.01 14.24
N PHE A 447 5.64 7.75 14.68
CA PHE A 447 5.86 9.03 15.35
C PHE A 447 6.61 8.88 16.69
N VAL A 448 6.25 7.90 17.54
CA VAL A 448 7.03 7.63 18.77
C VAL A 448 8.49 7.34 18.44
N ALA A 449 8.76 6.48 17.44
CA ALA A 449 10.12 6.16 17.02
C ALA A 449 10.87 7.39 16.48
N TRP A 450 10.34 8.07 15.47
CA TRP A 450 11.08 9.07 14.68
C TRP A 450 11.00 10.49 15.22
N ILE A 451 9.89 10.92 15.86
CA ILE A 451 9.80 12.26 16.49
C ILE A 451 10.56 12.26 17.82
N SER A 452 10.42 11.22 18.65
CA SER A 452 11.07 11.18 19.98
C SER A 452 12.43 10.45 19.97
N THR A 453 12.46 9.12 19.75
CA THR A 453 13.66 8.33 20.08
C THR A 453 14.86 8.62 19.16
N VAL A 454 14.62 8.81 17.86
CA VAL A 454 15.68 9.19 16.91
C VAL A 454 16.22 10.58 17.22
N SER A 455 15.35 11.57 17.31
CA SER A 455 15.74 12.97 17.42
C SER A 455 16.52 13.24 18.70
N ILE A 456 16.02 12.76 19.85
CA ILE A 456 16.71 12.84 21.15
C ILE A 456 18.04 12.06 21.10
N GLY A 457 18.03 10.84 20.55
CA GLY A 457 19.23 10.00 20.47
C GLY A 457 20.33 10.59 19.59
N VAL A 458 19.98 11.33 18.53
CA VAL A 458 20.94 12.05 17.68
C VAL A 458 21.45 13.32 18.36
N VAL A 459 20.59 14.12 18.99
CA VAL A 459 21.00 15.32 19.75
C VAL A 459 21.98 14.97 20.87
N VAL A 460 21.68 13.93 21.67
CA VAL A 460 22.57 13.40 22.71
C VAL A 460 23.91 12.95 22.12
N ALA A 461 23.89 12.17 21.05
CA ALA A 461 25.13 11.70 20.41
C ALA A 461 25.93 12.80 19.72
N ARG A 462 25.33 13.91 19.29
CA ARG A 462 26.03 15.05 18.70
C ARG A 462 26.66 15.93 19.78
N PHE A 463 25.84 16.47 20.69
CA PHE A 463 26.22 17.60 21.54
C PHE A 463 26.62 17.24 22.98
N PHE A 464 26.21 16.07 23.49
CA PHE A 464 26.34 15.72 24.92
C PHE A 464 27.52 14.78 25.22
N LYS A 465 28.35 14.47 24.21
CA LYS A 465 29.61 13.71 24.45
C LYS A 465 30.53 14.37 25.49
N PRO A 466 30.79 15.70 25.44
CA PRO A 466 31.65 16.35 26.43
C PRO A 466 30.95 16.50 27.78
N VAL A 467 29.65 16.81 27.77
CA VAL A 467 28.82 17.06 28.97
C VAL A 467 28.77 15.83 29.89
N TRP A 468 28.80 14.62 29.31
CA TRP A 468 28.71 13.34 30.04
C TRP A 468 29.89 12.41 29.76
N SER A 469 31.08 12.96 29.53
CA SER A 469 32.33 12.20 29.29
C SER A 469 32.83 11.43 30.53
N HIS A 470 32.68 12.01 31.72
CA HIS A 470 33.16 11.45 32.98
C HIS A 470 32.10 10.66 33.77
N SER A 471 30.87 10.62 33.27
CA SER A 471 29.73 9.96 33.93
C SER A 471 29.44 8.61 33.28
N PHE A 472 29.45 7.53 34.09
CA PHE A 472 29.35 6.16 33.61
C PHE A 472 28.04 5.48 34.02
N LEU A 473 27.44 4.74 33.09
CA LEU A 473 26.30 3.86 33.31
C LEU A 473 26.61 2.50 32.68
N PHE A 474 26.47 1.42 33.46
CA PHE A 474 26.87 0.05 33.07
C PHE A 474 28.27 -0.02 32.39
N GLY A 475 29.27 0.68 32.95
CA GLY A 475 30.66 0.64 32.46
C GLY A 475 30.93 1.32 31.11
N LYS A 476 30.06 2.24 30.66
CA LYS A 476 30.27 3.12 29.50
C LYS A 476 29.75 4.53 29.79
N GLU A 477 30.26 5.51 29.06
CA GLU A 477 29.83 6.92 29.08
C GLU A 477 28.29 7.04 28.90
N ILE A 478 27.63 7.89 29.70
CA ILE A 478 26.16 8.01 29.72
C ILE A 478 25.60 8.39 28.34
N TRP A 479 26.21 9.35 27.62
CA TRP A 479 25.72 9.74 26.29
C TRP A 479 25.66 8.55 25.32
N PHE A 480 26.63 7.63 25.39
CA PHE A 480 26.70 6.47 24.52
C PHE A 480 25.65 5.44 24.89
N GLN A 481 25.37 5.25 26.20
CA GLN A 481 24.30 4.37 26.66
C GLN A 481 22.92 4.92 26.29
N VAL A 482 22.66 6.21 26.54
CA VAL A 482 21.38 6.86 26.20
C VAL A 482 21.12 6.79 24.70
N HIS A 483 22.11 7.15 23.87
CA HIS A 483 22.02 6.99 22.42
C HIS A 483 21.74 5.53 22.04
N ARG A 484 22.53 4.56 22.55
CA ARG A 484 22.38 3.14 22.21
C ARG A 484 21.00 2.59 22.57
N MET A 485 20.47 2.90 23.75
CA MET A 485 19.15 2.45 24.17
C MET A 485 18.04 3.11 23.34
N LEU A 486 18.15 4.40 23.04
CA LEU A 486 17.18 5.09 22.18
C LEU A 486 17.17 4.52 20.76
N MET A 487 18.34 4.29 20.14
CA MET A 487 18.41 3.69 18.79
C MET A 487 17.89 2.24 18.77
N LEU A 488 18.18 1.43 19.78
CA LEU A 488 17.63 0.07 19.88
C LEU A 488 16.10 0.10 20.02
N THR A 489 15.55 1.05 20.78
CA THR A 489 14.10 1.29 20.87
C THR A 489 13.53 1.78 19.54
N THR A 490 14.20 2.69 18.82
CA THR A 490 13.82 3.07 17.44
C THR A 490 13.70 1.85 16.56
N ILE A 491 14.72 0.98 16.56
CA ILE A 491 14.75 -0.21 15.71
C ILE A 491 13.56 -1.10 16.05
N MET A 492 13.32 -1.43 17.32
CA MET A 492 12.19 -2.29 17.73
C MET A 492 10.81 -1.70 17.37
N LEU A 493 10.58 -0.41 17.65
CA LEU A 493 9.32 0.25 17.30
C LEU A 493 9.09 0.31 15.78
N THR A 494 10.12 0.71 15.01
CA THR A 494 10.07 0.75 13.55
C THR A 494 9.85 -0.65 12.98
N SER A 495 10.54 -1.66 13.53
CA SER A 495 10.47 -3.07 13.14
C SER A 495 9.06 -3.65 13.27
N PHE A 496 8.45 -3.47 14.44
CA PHE A 496 7.09 -3.92 14.70
C PHE A 496 6.08 -3.14 13.85
N SER A 497 6.19 -1.80 13.84
CA SER A 497 5.28 -0.92 13.10
C SER A 497 5.27 -1.19 11.58
N PHE A 498 6.44 -1.41 10.98
CA PHE A 498 6.58 -1.64 9.54
C PHE A 498 5.79 -2.86 9.03
N VAL A 499 5.56 -3.87 9.88
CA VAL A 499 4.83 -5.09 9.50
C VAL A 499 3.31 -4.87 9.50
N LEU A 500 2.78 -3.92 10.30
CA LEU A 500 1.33 -3.73 10.48
C LEU A 500 0.57 -3.39 9.19
N PRO A 501 1.06 -2.51 8.29
CA PRO A 501 0.38 -2.26 7.01
C PRO A 501 0.37 -3.46 6.07
N PHE A 502 1.37 -4.35 6.13
CA PHE A 502 1.40 -5.57 5.31
C PHE A 502 0.45 -6.64 5.86
N ILE A 503 0.36 -6.80 7.19
CA ILE A 503 -0.66 -7.63 7.84
C ILE A 503 -2.06 -7.13 7.45
N TYR A 504 -2.30 -5.82 7.55
CA TYR A 504 -3.56 -5.22 7.12
C TYR A 504 -3.81 -5.50 5.63
N ARG A 505 -2.95 -5.06 4.71
CA ARG A 505 -3.23 -5.13 3.26
C ARG A 505 -3.16 -6.55 2.67
N GLY A 506 -2.66 -7.55 3.39
CA GLY A 506 -2.39 -8.89 2.89
C GLY A 506 -1.31 -8.95 1.80
N GLY A 507 -0.52 -7.88 1.64
CA GLY A 507 0.43 -7.72 0.53
C GLY A 507 0.72 -6.27 0.18
N TRP A 508 1.31 -6.04 -1.00
CA TRP A 508 1.78 -4.72 -1.43
C TRP A 508 0.65 -3.81 -1.92
N SER A 509 0.57 -2.58 -1.39
CA SER A 509 -0.44 -1.59 -1.79
C SER A 509 0.08 -0.65 -2.87
N LYS A 510 -0.23 -0.92 -4.14
CA LYS A 510 0.13 -0.02 -5.27
C LYS A 510 -0.50 1.37 -5.17
N GLN A 511 -1.57 1.52 -4.38
CA GLN A 511 -2.25 2.80 -4.12
C GLN A 511 -1.54 3.67 -3.07
N ALA A 512 -0.55 3.16 -2.34
CA ALA A 512 0.17 3.93 -1.31
C ALA A 512 1.33 4.80 -1.86
N GLY A 513 1.36 5.06 -3.18
CA GLY A 513 2.33 5.95 -3.81
C GLY A 513 3.79 5.54 -3.54
N PHE A 514 4.62 6.54 -3.20
CA PHE A 514 6.05 6.34 -2.89
C PHE A 514 6.32 5.96 -1.42
N HIS A 515 5.38 6.21 -0.50
CA HIS A 515 5.53 5.94 0.94
C HIS A 515 6.11 4.55 1.26
N PRO A 516 5.57 3.41 0.77
CA PRO A 516 6.10 2.10 1.16
C PRO A 516 7.49 1.81 0.60
N TYR A 517 7.88 2.41 -0.55
CA TYR A 517 9.23 2.25 -1.11
C TYR A 517 10.26 3.01 -0.28
N LEU A 518 9.95 4.25 0.13
CA LEU A 518 10.80 5.01 1.05
C LEU A 518 10.83 4.37 2.44
N GLY A 519 9.69 3.88 2.96
CA GLY A 519 9.62 3.13 4.21
C GLY A 519 10.47 1.85 4.22
N CYS A 520 10.48 1.08 3.12
CA CYS A 520 11.40 -0.06 2.97
C CYS A 520 12.88 0.37 2.97
N THR A 521 13.19 1.53 2.36
CA THR A 521 14.55 2.08 2.32
C THR A 521 14.99 2.55 3.70
N VAL A 522 14.14 3.30 4.41
CA VAL A 522 14.34 3.72 5.81
C VAL A 522 14.53 2.52 6.71
N MET A 523 13.71 1.47 6.58
CA MET A 523 13.87 0.22 7.33
C MET A 523 15.25 -0.41 7.11
N ALA A 524 15.66 -0.60 5.85
CA ALA A 524 16.95 -1.20 5.52
C ALA A 524 18.14 -0.40 6.10
N LEU A 525 18.10 0.94 6.01
CA LEU A 525 19.13 1.81 6.59
C LEU A 525 19.14 1.74 8.13
N THR A 526 17.97 1.74 8.76
CA THR A 526 17.79 1.64 10.23
C THR A 526 18.36 0.34 10.79
N ILE A 527 18.34 -0.76 10.04
CA ILE A 527 18.93 -2.04 10.47
C ILE A 527 20.40 -2.18 10.05
N PHE A 528 20.83 -1.55 8.96
CA PHE A 528 22.25 -1.51 8.58
C PHE A 528 23.10 -0.77 9.64
N GLN A 529 22.53 0.25 10.29
CA GLN A 529 23.16 1.02 11.35
C GLN A 529 23.69 0.20 12.56
N PRO A 530 22.86 -0.58 13.30
CA PRO A 530 23.35 -1.39 14.41
C PRO A 530 24.33 -2.48 13.95
N LEU A 531 24.16 -3.03 12.73
CA LEU A 531 25.10 -4.00 12.17
C LEU A 531 26.49 -3.37 11.97
N MET A 532 26.57 -2.19 11.36
CA MET A 532 27.81 -1.41 11.29
C MET A 532 28.38 -1.09 12.68
N ALA A 533 27.53 -0.68 13.63
CA ALA A 533 27.95 -0.34 14.98
C ALA A 533 28.53 -1.54 15.76
N GLY A 534 28.13 -2.77 15.42
CA GLY A 534 28.76 -4.00 15.91
C GLY A 534 30.22 -4.15 15.47
N PHE A 535 30.59 -3.61 14.31
CA PHE A 535 31.97 -3.60 13.78
C PHE A 535 32.74 -2.31 14.11
N ARG A 536 32.26 -1.49 15.05
CA ARG A 536 32.89 -0.23 15.49
C ARG A 536 34.36 -0.44 15.92
N PRO A 537 35.35 0.14 15.22
CA PRO A 537 36.76 -0.02 15.59
C PRO A 537 37.09 0.59 16.96
N SER A 538 38.20 0.16 17.57
CA SER A 538 38.72 0.77 18.81
C SER A 538 39.02 2.27 18.62
N PRO A 539 39.09 3.07 19.70
CA PRO A 539 39.25 4.52 19.60
C PRO A 539 40.47 4.97 18.79
N HIS A 540 41.58 4.23 18.89
CA HIS A 540 42.87 4.56 18.25
C HIS A 540 43.11 3.82 16.92
N ALA A 541 42.12 3.07 16.39
CA ALA A 541 42.29 2.36 15.12
C ALA A 541 42.16 3.32 13.92
N PRO A 542 43.02 3.24 12.88
CA PRO A 542 42.99 4.18 11.75
C PRO A 542 41.67 4.14 10.97
N ARG A 543 41.00 2.98 10.90
CA ARG A 543 39.67 2.84 10.26
C ARG A 543 38.51 3.47 11.05
N ARG A 544 38.77 4.02 12.25
CA ARG A 544 37.72 4.60 13.11
C ARG A 544 37.12 5.88 12.52
N GLN A 545 37.89 6.70 11.83
CA GLN A 545 37.39 7.90 11.15
C GLN A 545 36.42 7.54 10.00
N LEU A 546 36.77 6.52 9.22
CA LEU A 546 35.92 5.97 8.15
C LEU A 546 34.60 5.42 8.70
N PHE A 547 34.66 4.65 9.80
CA PHE A 547 33.46 4.20 10.52
C PHE A 547 32.59 5.38 10.97
N ASN A 548 33.18 6.39 11.62
CA ASN A 548 32.44 7.55 12.12
C ASN A 548 31.71 8.27 10.97
N TRP A 549 32.35 8.46 9.81
CA TRP A 549 31.76 9.13 8.66
C TRP A 549 30.59 8.35 8.04
N PHE A 550 30.75 7.03 7.79
CA PHE A 550 29.67 6.21 7.26
C PHE A 550 28.49 6.09 8.24
N HIS A 551 28.76 5.90 9.53
CA HIS A 551 27.73 5.83 10.58
C HIS A 551 26.92 7.13 10.65
N TRP A 552 27.59 8.29 10.58
CA TRP A 552 26.94 9.59 10.53
C TRP A 552 26.13 9.84 9.25
N SER A 553 26.71 9.57 8.07
CA SER A 553 26.07 9.89 6.79
C SER A 553 24.82 9.04 6.56
N ILE A 554 24.92 7.71 6.72
CA ILE A 554 23.80 6.76 6.60
C ILE A 554 22.68 7.09 7.59
N GLY A 555 23.01 7.55 8.80
CA GLY A 555 22.03 7.90 9.84
C GLY A 555 21.30 9.19 9.52
N THR A 556 22.03 10.17 8.97
CA THR A 556 21.46 11.43 8.48
C THR A 556 20.55 11.18 7.27
N THR A 557 20.96 10.32 6.32
CA THR A 557 20.12 9.89 5.19
C THR A 557 18.84 9.19 5.66
N ALA A 558 18.94 8.26 6.62
CA ALA A 558 17.76 7.60 7.21
C ALA A 558 16.81 8.61 7.88
N ARG A 559 17.33 9.57 8.65
CA ARG A 559 16.55 10.66 9.29
C ARG A 559 15.80 11.51 8.26
N ILE A 560 16.46 11.90 7.17
CA ILE A 560 15.84 12.70 6.09
C ILE A 560 14.75 11.91 5.36
N LEU A 561 15.05 10.67 4.96
CA LEU A 561 14.08 9.82 4.27
C LEU A 561 12.88 9.47 5.16
N ALA A 562 13.08 9.31 6.47
CA ALA A 562 11.99 9.08 7.41
C ALA A 562 11.02 10.28 7.51
N VAL A 563 11.53 11.51 7.55
CA VAL A 563 10.68 12.73 7.52
C VAL A 563 9.83 12.77 6.24
N VAL A 564 10.45 12.55 5.06
CA VAL A 564 9.71 12.48 3.79
C VAL A 564 8.69 11.34 3.76
N THR A 565 9.03 10.19 4.36
CA THR A 565 8.12 9.04 4.48
C THR A 565 6.94 9.33 5.41
N MET A 566 7.15 10.12 6.47
CA MET A 566 6.08 10.53 7.39
C MET A 566 5.09 11.47 6.70
N PHE A 567 5.54 12.53 6.00
CA PHE A 567 4.65 13.38 5.19
C PHE A 567 3.79 12.53 4.24
N LEU A 568 4.42 11.75 3.35
CA LEU A 568 3.72 10.85 2.43
C LEU A 568 2.87 9.74 3.09
N GLY A 569 2.92 9.60 4.43
CA GLY A 569 2.14 8.64 5.21
C GLY A 569 0.92 9.24 5.91
N MET A 570 0.92 10.55 6.19
CA MET A 570 -0.23 11.26 6.75
C MET A 570 -1.30 11.45 5.67
N ASP A 571 -0.87 11.89 4.48
CA ASP A 571 -1.68 12.11 3.26
C ASP A 571 -2.30 10.83 2.67
N LEU A 572 -2.06 9.64 3.25
CA LEU A 572 -2.64 8.40 2.74
C LEU A 572 -4.09 8.28 3.20
N PRO A 573 -5.07 8.02 2.31
CA PRO A 573 -6.50 7.94 2.66
C PRO A 573 -6.89 6.88 3.71
N ALA A 574 -5.95 6.03 4.16
CA ALA A 574 -6.14 5.05 5.22
C ALA A 574 -5.68 5.53 6.61
N LEU A 575 -5.14 6.76 6.70
CA LEU A 575 -4.91 7.49 7.94
C LEU A 575 -5.58 8.88 7.86
N ASP A 576 -5.42 9.57 6.72
CA ASP A 576 -6.19 10.75 6.30
C ASP A 576 -6.26 11.82 7.41
N LEU A 577 -5.09 12.28 7.87
CA LEU A 577 -5.01 13.26 8.95
C LEU A 577 -5.53 14.65 8.50
N PRO A 578 -5.90 15.54 9.44
CA PRO A 578 -6.54 16.82 9.09
C PRO A 578 -5.59 17.81 8.37
N ASP A 579 -5.57 17.76 7.05
CA ASP A 579 -4.94 18.77 6.19
C ASP A 579 -5.58 20.15 6.41
N PRO A 580 -4.81 21.25 6.41
CA PRO A 580 -3.34 21.33 6.33
C PRO A 580 -2.65 21.35 7.71
N TRP A 581 -3.39 21.11 8.79
CA TRP A 581 -2.89 21.26 10.17
C TRP A 581 -1.78 20.26 10.51
N ASP A 582 -1.89 19.02 10.03
CA ASP A 582 -0.89 17.97 10.23
C ASP A 582 0.43 18.29 9.50
N THR A 583 0.33 18.77 8.26
CA THR A 583 1.45 19.24 7.44
C THR A 583 2.14 20.43 8.10
N TYR A 584 1.40 21.45 8.55
CA TYR A 584 1.99 22.58 9.30
C TYR A 584 2.61 22.14 10.63
N THR A 585 2.01 21.17 11.33
CA THR A 585 2.55 20.60 12.57
C THR A 585 3.87 19.84 12.32
N MET A 586 3.97 19.11 11.20
CA MET A 586 5.20 18.41 10.80
C MET A 586 6.30 19.39 10.37
N ILE A 587 5.95 20.44 9.61
CA ILE A 587 6.87 21.54 9.28
C ILE A 587 7.37 22.22 10.57
N GLY A 588 6.48 22.45 11.54
CA GLY A 588 6.81 22.98 12.86
C GLY A 588 7.79 22.10 13.64
N PHE A 589 7.58 20.77 13.66
CA PHE A 589 8.51 19.82 14.26
C PHE A 589 9.89 19.82 13.56
N VAL A 590 9.92 19.86 12.22
CA VAL A 590 11.17 19.91 11.45
C VAL A 590 11.93 21.22 11.75
N ALA A 591 11.22 22.36 11.80
CA ALA A 591 11.80 23.65 12.15
C ALA A 591 12.32 23.68 13.60
N TRP A 592 11.57 23.13 14.56
CA TRP A 592 11.98 22.96 15.96
C TRP A 592 13.28 22.16 16.09
N HIS A 593 13.35 21.04 15.37
CA HIS A 593 14.50 20.16 15.40
C HIS A 593 15.74 20.79 14.74
N VAL A 594 15.59 21.38 13.56
CA VAL A 594 16.69 22.07 12.86
C VAL A 594 17.15 23.31 13.62
N GLY A 595 16.24 24.08 14.21
CA GLY A 595 16.56 25.23 15.06
C GLY A 595 17.32 24.83 16.32
N THR A 596 16.99 23.68 16.92
CA THR A 596 17.72 23.16 18.09
C THR A 596 19.11 22.61 17.71
N ASP A 597 19.22 21.83 16.62
CA ASP A 597 20.51 21.38 16.07
C ASP A 597 21.41 22.63 15.79
N ALA A 598 20.85 23.71 15.22
CA ALA A 598 21.58 24.95 14.95
C ALA A 598 21.99 25.73 16.21
N LEU A 599 21.08 25.91 17.17
CA LEU A 599 21.35 26.61 18.44
C LEU A 599 22.48 25.95 19.23
N LEU A 600 22.47 24.61 19.31
CA LEU A 600 23.49 23.84 20.03
C LEU A 600 24.85 23.85 19.31
N GLU A 601 24.87 23.90 17.97
CA GLU A 601 26.10 24.04 17.19
C GLU A 601 26.70 25.45 17.36
N ILE A 602 25.87 26.51 17.22
CA ILE A 602 26.27 27.91 17.39
C ILE A 602 26.81 28.15 18.81
N HIS A 603 26.10 27.69 19.84
CA HIS A 603 26.58 27.80 21.22
C HIS A 603 27.89 27.03 21.43
N SER A 604 28.06 25.84 20.84
CA SER A 604 29.30 25.07 20.97
C SER A 604 30.49 25.76 20.27
N TYR A 605 30.27 26.42 19.13
CA TYR A 605 31.28 27.24 18.46
C TYR A 605 31.67 28.47 19.29
N TYR A 606 30.70 29.19 19.86
CA TYR A 606 30.99 30.31 20.77
C TYR A 606 31.74 29.86 22.04
N LEU A 607 31.43 28.70 22.59
CA LEU A 607 32.12 28.15 23.76
C LEU A 607 33.59 27.83 23.46
N ILE A 608 33.87 27.16 22.33
CA ILE A 608 35.23 26.87 21.87
C ILE A 608 36.02 28.18 21.69
N ARG A 609 35.45 29.15 20.97
CA ARG A 609 36.10 30.43 20.72
C ARG A 609 36.29 31.29 21.98
N LYS A 610 35.42 31.17 22.99
CA LYS A 610 35.61 31.77 24.33
C LYS A 610 36.79 31.13 25.06
N VAL A 611 36.96 29.81 24.96
CA VAL A 611 38.11 29.08 25.56
C VAL A 611 39.41 29.45 24.86
N GLU A 612 39.45 29.46 23.52
CA GLU A 612 40.64 29.85 22.74
C GLU A 612 41.17 31.25 23.11
N LEU A 613 40.28 32.23 23.30
CA LEU A 613 40.65 33.58 23.74
C LEU A 613 41.17 33.64 25.19
N ILE A 614 40.55 32.87 26.11
CA ILE A 614 40.96 32.82 27.52
C ILE A 614 42.32 32.12 27.72
N GLU A 615 42.71 31.21 26.81
CA GLU A 615 44.01 30.54 26.87
C GLU A 615 45.19 31.43 26.41
N ASP A 616 44.93 32.46 25.60
CA ASP A 616 45.93 33.43 25.14
C ASP A 616 46.20 34.53 26.21
N ASP A 617 45.15 35.07 26.85
CA ASP A 617 45.19 36.17 27.85
C ASP A 617 45.68 35.73 29.27
N ARG A 618 46.78 34.96 29.36
CA ARG A 618 47.21 34.24 30.58
C ARG A 618 47.64 35.08 31.80
N VAL A 619 46.71 35.47 32.70
CA VAL A 619 46.99 35.53 34.17
C VAL A 619 45.79 35.21 35.12
N GLN A 620 44.73 34.48 34.73
CA GLN A 620 43.77 33.91 35.72
C GLN A 620 42.90 32.78 35.12
N ILE A 621 43.49 31.60 34.92
CA ILE A 621 43.03 30.66 33.86
C ILE A 621 42.12 29.52 34.36
N LEU A 622 42.43 28.84 35.47
CA LEU A 622 41.72 27.59 35.81
C LEU A 622 40.27 27.83 36.28
N GLN A 623 40.07 28.82 37.15
CA GLN A 623 38.75 29.16 37.72
C GLN A 623 37.78 29.65 36.63
N SER A 624 38.26 30.46 35.70
CA SER A 624 37.48 31.06 34.61
C SER A 624 37.08 30.04 33.55
N LEU A 625 37.98 29.14 33.15
CA LEU A 625 37.67 28.00 32.29
C LEU A 625 36.59 27.10 32.90
N THR A 626 36.78 26.64 34.14
CA THR A 626 35.79 25.76 34.80
C THR A 626 34.42 26.40 34.97
N SER A 627 34.36 27.73 35.19
CA SER A 627 33.09 28.47 35.22
C SER A 627 32.42 28.52 33.85
N ALA A 628 33.17 28.82 32.78
CA ALA A 628 32.64 28.86 31.42
C ALA A 628 32.16 27.49 30.91
N GLU A 629 32.86 26.41 31.27
CA GLU A 629 32.43 25.04 31.00
C GLU A 629 31.17 24.67 31.79
N ALA A 630 31.07 25.05 33.06
CA ALA A 630 29.87 24.83 33.87
C ALA A 630 28.64 25.58 33.31
N GLU A 631 28.79 26.85 32.92
CA GLU A 631 27.77 27.64 32.21
C GLU A 631 27.30 26.95 30.93
N GLY A 632 28.23 26.51 30.07
CA GLY A 632 27.92 25.84 28.81
C GLY A 632 27.25 24.48 29.00
N ASN A 633 27.67 23.71 30.01
CA ASN A 633 27.04 22.44 30.37
C ASN A 633 25.61 22.64 30.90
N LEU A 634 25.38 23.65 31.75
CA LEU A 634 24.05 23.99 32.25
C LEU A 634 23.11 24.45 31.11
N PHE A 635 23.59 25.34 30.23
CA PHE A 635 22.85 25.78 29.05
C PHE A 635 22.42 24.59 28.18
N LYS A 636 23.33 23.67 27.88
CA LYS A 636 23.03 22.47 27.10
C LYS A 636 21.97 21.59 27.78
N GLN A 637 22.03 21.39 29.09
CA GLN A 637 21.02 20.62 29.83
C GLN A 637 19.63 21.28 29.81
N ILE A 638 19.57 22.61 29.94
CA ILE A 638 18.32 23.38 29.82
C ILE A 638 17.73 23.23 28.42
N VAL A 639 18.54 23.43 27.37
CA VAL A 639 18.09 23.30 25.96
C VAL A 639 17.62 21.87 25.66
N LEU A 640 18.30 20.83 26.15
CA LEU A 640 17.85 19.44 25.97
C LEU A 640 16.51 19.18 26.66
N THR A 641 16.29 19.73 27.85
CA THR A 641 15.04 19.58 28.61
C THR A 641 13.88 20.26 27.87
N ILE A 642 14.07 21.51 27.43
CA ILE A 642 13.10 22.25 26.60
C ILE A 642 12.81 21.49 25.30
N TYR A 643 13.84 20.99 24.63
CA TYR A 643 13.75 20.24 23.38
C TYR A 643 12.92 18.95 23.52
N ILE A 644 13.13 18.18 24.60
CA ILE A 644 12.35 16.98 24.91
C ILE A 644 10.87 17.34 25.15
N CYS A 645 10.59 18.41 25.91
CA CYS A 645 9.22 18.89 26.12
C CYS A 645 8.54 19.29 24.79
N GLY A 646 9.24 19.99 23.90
CA GLY A 646 8.73 20.34 22.57
C GLY A 646 8.41 19.10 21.72
N ASN A 647 9.32 18.10 21.69
CA ASN A 647 9.06 16.84 20.99
C ASN A 647 7.87 16.07 21.57
N ILE A 648 7.64 16.13 22.89
CA ILE A 648 6.46 15.52 23.53
C ILE A 648 5.18 16.25 23.09
N ILE A 649 5.18 17.59 22.99
CA ILE A 649 4.02 18.36 22.52
C ILE A 649 3.66 17.99 21.07
N PHE A 650 4.64 17.96 20.15
CA PHE A 650 4.41 17.52 18.77
C PHE A 650 3.92 16.07 18.69
N LEU A 651 4.51 15.15 19.47
CA LEU A 651 4.10 13.75 19.50
C LEU A 651 2.66 13.58 20.03
N VAL A 652 2.30 14.27 21.11
CA VAL A 652 0.93 14.24 21.67
C VAL A 652 -0.08 14.80 20.67
N ALA A 653 0.26 15.87 19.94
CA ALA A 653 -0.60 16.42 18.89
C ALA A 653 -0.90 15.39 17.79
N PHE A 654 0.12 14.71 17.25
CA PHE A 654 -0.08 13.66 16.25
C PHE A 654 -0.83 12.43 16.79
N LEU A 655 -0.55 12.00 18.04
CA LEU A 655 -1.26 10.88 18.66
C LEU A 655 -2.74 11.21 18.91
N ALA A 656 -3.07 12.45 19.26
CA ALA A 656 -4.45 12.93 19.39
C ALA A 656 -5.17 12.93 18.03
N ALA A 657 -4.54 13.43 16.97
CA ALA A 657 -5.09 13.41 15.62
C ALA A 657 -5.34 11.97 15.11
N ILE A 658 -4.37 11.06 15.28
CA ILE A 658 -4.53 9.63 14.97
C ILE A 658 -5.70 9.01 15.74
N ASN A 659 -5.95 9.43 16.98
CA ASN A 659 -7.07 8.91 17.76
C ASN A 659 -8.44 9.35 17.20
N GLN A 660 -8.53 10.56 16.60
CA GLN A 660 -9.78 11.17 16.14
C GLN A 660 -10.34 10.67 14.79
N VAL A 661 -9.50 10.12 13.90
CA VAL A 661 -9.87 9.70 12.52
C VAL A 661 -10.57 8.33 12.36
#